data_AF-A0AAN6SWN1-F1
#
_entry.id   AF-A0AAN6SWN1-F1
#
_cell.length_a   1.000
_cell.length_b   1.000
_cell.length_c   1.000
_cell.angle_alpha   90.00
_cell.angle_beta   90.00
_cell.angle_gamma   90.00
#
_symmetry.space_group_name_H-M   'P 1'
#
loop_
_entity.id
_entity.type
_entity.pdbx_description
1 polymer ?
#
loop_
_entity_poly.entity_id
_entity_poly.type
_entity_poly.pdbx_seq_one_letter_code
_entity_poly.pdbx_strand_id
1 'polypeptide(L)'
;MGDASHAIPECSIRLSSLEHVLGGVSAASLAPEDYVKPVADWLSRSCRDSQDSETATRQLHNWRSAFEADLSFGGPREVANLTLAVAFLRENGCRSRSPSPDDLDLVWDLIYTALCSRHLPQPLCAASRSAQGFFAVPLCSLLRDGNIDELFRLHVWLPDGHRGNDDFSIHSHQPFAQSWVLAGEGLDQLYSVQVSEEASRSTHATYEIAWSDGNEQTVTTAYKTHQTYSIVQNTGTRVRAALTASRAHSRNMTYTVPAGAFHSTRVALETMHATLFFFDSQRGFVPRAPVLGPPDAQSLKQLRDPAGATAKMLAERVELFRTWELLVERGRHYAKTPELEVALVALNDALSLCESTDDFPNPAYYRRVVLGELGSLNRRLGRYEKARDIWTQVIAETQPSLQQVEMTGELGVVYRHMNLLDEAKRAFEMQYHTASELGSEQAMCRAIGNLGIVNFHLSQRMLRSATEQLQERVERARQIRETPAGDGRDPRTDTERLAFAATQEIVGHARLSLCHAAQGKTKQAVDSALESLHLSLGLEVTQKDSTLIAFSRFFYGRALLMNGQRDQALEQFNPPPPSCTPAMAMCKEPSEEHSQYLEELVDAGADMDLVDEQGYTALDYAAFSGDTASEDLVLEGLRRKHSAEPDVEAKLKQRHADARLRRRYRELFQEKMRPILLRHRRVDALPKLRRVYAEALSAEEESGRIFDRLKFMRWPDFVRHGKLLRSSEVLTNRLEASSSGAEADFVIFFSYRWINKDKTATSPDDASRTQYRRMKAAVEEFLELHPTVDPETLGIWVDHTCVNQDDPMAGVNALPMILAQCNALISLVDDLYYTRAWCAIEAIMIQKLKRAYDIHLWYEQVVTSPGQEGIVAGHDAKKWSLREGPLDLEITMADKHLTFEDDRPKVLFLERQSKLLA
;
A
#
# COMPACT_ATOMS: atom_id res chain seq x y z
N MET A 1 6.33 24.76 18.47
CA MET A 1 7.67 25.13 17.96
C MET A 1 7.77 24.50 16.59
N GLY A 2 7.92 25.31 15.55
CA GLY A 2 7.85 24.87 14.16
C GLY A 2 9.04 24.01 13.79
N ASP A 3 8.76 22.86 13.20
CA ASP A 3 9.75 21.94 12.67
C ASP A 3 10.26 22.52 11.35
N ALA A 4 11.46 23.08 11.37
CA ALA A 4 12.15 23.50 10.16
C ALA A 4 12.62 22.24 9.45
N SER A 5 11.85 21.79 8.46
CA SER A 5 12.31 20.79 7.50
C SER A 5 13.58 21.31 6.83
N HIS A 6 14.74 20.82 7.28
CA HIS A 6 15.97 20.96 6.52
C HIS A 6 15.84 20.13 5.25
N ALA A 7 15.26 20.72 4.19
CA ALA A 7 15.29 20.15 2.86
C ALA A 7 16.76 19.95 2.47
N ILE A 8 17.16 18.69 2.29
CA ILE A 8 18.47 18.34 1.76
C ILE A 8 18.56 19.01 0.38
N PRO A 9 19.60 19.80 0.08
CA PRO A 9 19.68 20.49 -1.21
C PRO A 9 19.72 19.46 -2.35
N GLU A 10 18.73 19.54 -3.25
CA GLU A 10 18.56 18.67 -4.41
C GLU A 10 19.86 18.57 -5.23
N CYS A 11 20.16 17.37 -5.75
CA CYS A 11 21.38 17.14 -6.52
C CYS A 11 21.31 17.86 -7.88
N SER A 12 22.38 18.59 -8.18
CA SER A 12 22.49 19.47 -9.32
C SER A 12 23.51 18.89 -10.32
N ILE A 13 23.09 18.62 -11.56
CA ILE A 13 23.92 17.97 -12.59
C ILE A 13 24.56 19.04 -13.46
N ARG A 14 25.89 18.99 -13.58
CA ARG A 14 26.68 19.90 -14.42
C ARG A 14 26.65 19.47 -15.87
N LEU A 15 26.62 20.42 -16.80
CA LEU A 15 26.72 20.16 -18.25
C LEU A 15 27.96 19.32 -18.60
N SER A 16 29.12 19.62 -18.01
CA SER A 16 30.35 18.86 -18.23
C SER A 16 30.28 17.40 -17.77
N SER A 17 29.42 17.09 -16.79
CA SER A 17 29.16 15.72 -16.34
C SER A 17 28.37 14.95 -17.41
N LEU A 18 27.39 15.60 -18.06
CA LEU A 18 26.63 15.02 -19.16
C LEU A 18 27.51 14.75 -20.38
N GLU A 19 28.37 15.72 -20.75
CA GLU A 19 29.32 15.57 -21.85
C GLU A 19 30.30 14.41 -21.61
N HIS A 20 30.82 14.30 -20.39
CA HIS A 20 31.72 13.21 -20.00
C HIS A 20 31.03 11.84 -20.07
N VAL A 21 29.81 11.74 -19.54
CA VAL A 21 29.05 10.49 -19.47
C VAL A 21 28.56 10.03 -20.85
N LEU A 22 28.23 10.96 -21.76
CA LEU A 22 27.70 10.62 -23.09
C LEU A 22 28.65 9.70 -23.87
N GLY A 23 29.95 9.93 -23.80
CA GLY A 23 30.95 9.08 -24.45
C GLY A 23 30.91 7.64 -23.92
N GLY A 24 30.77 7.47 -22.60
CA GLY A 24 30.67 6.16 -21.98
C GLY A 24 29.33 5.47 -22.24
N VAL A 25 28.23 6.22 -22.30
CA VAL A 25 26.90 5.71 -22.68
C VAL A 25 26.91 5.22 -24.12
N SER A 26 27.49 5.98 -25.04
CA SER A 26 27.66 5.56 -26.44
C SER A 26 28.43 4.24 -26.53
N ALA A 27 29.54 4.12 -25.80
CA ALA A 27 30.34 2.90 -25.78
C ALA A 27 29.62 1.68 -25.18
N ALA A 28 28.83 1.87 -24.13
CA ALA A 28 28.13 0.79 -23.44
C ALA A 28 26.83 0.34 -24.14
N SER A 29 26.08 1.29 -24.69
CA SER A 29 24.76 1.04 -25.28
C SER A 29 24.82 0.52 -26.72
N LEU A 30 25.99 0.62 -27.37
CA LEU A 30 26.16 0.37 -28.80
C LEU A 30 25.20 1.24 -29.65
N ALA A 31 24.84 2.42 -29.14
CA ALA A 31 23.96 3.36 -29.84
C ALA A 31 24.60 3.80 -31.16
N PRO A 32 23.87 3.74 -32.29
CA PRO A 32 24.38 4.23 -33.55
C PRO A 32 24.63 5.74 -33.53
N GLU A 33 25.55 6.20 -34.38
CA GLU A 33 26.09 7.57 -34.32
C GLU A 33 25.02 8.64 -34.58
N ASP A 34 23.98 8.31 -35.35
CA ASP A 34 22.81 9.15 -35.60
C ASP A 34 21.94 9.39 -34.36
N TYR A 35 22.07 8.57 -33.30
CA TYR A 35 21.43 8.81 -32.01
C TYR A 35 22.31 9.68 -31.11
N VAL A 36 23.62 9.44 -31.11
CA VAL A 36 24.57 10.09 -30.20
C VAL A 36 24.90 11.52 -30.63
N LYS A 37 25.11 11.74 -31.93
CA LYS A 37 25.55 13.03 -32.47
C LYS A 37 24.59 14.18 -32.21
N PRO A 38 23.25 14.03 -32.36
CA PRO A 38 22.31 15.11 -32.01
C PRO A 38 22.37 15.51 -30.54
N VAL A 39 22.61 14.56 -29.63
CA VAL A 39 22.76 14.83 -28.19
C VAL A 39 24.06 15.59 -27.93
N ALA A 40 25.17 15.16 -28.53
CA ALA A 40 26.46 15.83 -28.41
C ALA A 40 26.42 17.27 -28.96
N ASP A 41 25.78 17.47 -30.12
CA ASP A 41 25.58 18.79 -30.73
C ASP A 41 24.71 19.68 -29.84
N TRP A 42 23.65 19.13 -29.23
CA TRP A 42 22.77 19.87 -28.32
C TRP A 42 23.49 20.31 -27.04
N LEU A 43 24.27 19.42 -26.41
CA LEU A 43 25.08 19.75 -25.23
C LEU A 43 26.11 20.85 -25.56
N SER A 44 26.76 20.74 -26.73
CA SER A 44 27.74 21.71 -27.22
C SER A 44 27.14 23.09 -27.52
N ARG A 45 25.90 23.14 -28.05
CA ARG A 45 25.18 24.40 -28.33
C ARG A 45 24.69 25.08 -27.04
N SER A 46 24.16 24.30 -26.11
CA SER A 46 23.72 24.79 -24.79
C SER A 46 24.86 25.46 -24.01
N CYS A 47 26.10 25.04 -24.26
CA CYS A 47 27.31 25.66 -23.73
C CYS A 47 27.57 27.08 -24.28
N ARG A 48 27.12 27.38 -25.52
CA ARG A 48 27.37 28.66 -26.21
C ARG A 48 26.33 29.74 -25.93
N ASP A 49 25.08 29.36 -25.66
CA ASP A 49 23.97 30.31 -25.48
C ASP A 49 23.81 30.81 -24.03
N SER A 50 24.52 30.23 -23.06
CA SER A 50 24.55 30.71 -21.67
C SER A 50 25.79 31.56 -21.40
N GLN A 51 25.60 32.83 -20.99
CA GLN A 51 26.72 33.73 -20.67
C GLN A 51 27.53 33.33 -19.42
N ASP A 52 27.17 32.23 -18.74
CA ASP A 52 27.86 31.61 -17.59
C ASP A 52 28.26 30.14 -17.90
N SER A 53 28.97 29.96 -19.02
CA SER A 53 29.27 28.69 -19.69
C SER A 53 30.01 27.61 -18.87
N GLU A 54 30.67 27.94 -17.75
CA GLU A 54 31.39 26.95 -16.92
C GLU A 54 30.57 26.34 -15.77
N THR A 55 29.36 26.86 -15.47
CA THR A 55 28.59 26.46 -14.27
C THR A 55 27.12 26.13 -14.53
N ALA A 56 26.70 25.90 -15.77
CA ALA A 56 25.33 25.48 -16.10
C ALA A 56 24.98 24.16 -15.38
N THR A 57 24.34 24.30 -14.23
CA THR A 57 23.99 23.22 -13.32
C THR A 57 22.48 23.25 -13.16
N ARG A 58 21.81 22.15 -13.51
CA ARG A 58 20.34 22.04 -13.38
C ARG A 58 19.97 20.79 -12.59
N GLN A 59 18.79 20.82 -11.98
CA GLN A 59 18.17 19.64 -11.36
C GLN A 59 17.76 18.61 -12.42
N LEU A 60 17.57 17.37 -11.99
CA LEU A 60 17.20 16.24 -12.86
C LEU A 60 15.97 16.55 -13.74
N HIS A 61 14.89 17.04 -13.14
CA HIS A 61 13.64 17.35 -13.85
C HIS A 61 13.79 18.49 -14.89
N ASN A 62 14.66 19.47 -14.61
CA ASN A 62 14.93 20.58 -15.51
C ASN A 62 15.75 20.15 -16.73
N TRP A 63 16.69 19.23 -16.56
CA TRP A 63 17.39 18.62 -17.69
C TRP A 63 16.46 17.75 -18.54
N ARG A 64 15.63 16.91 -17.91
CA ARG A 64 14.63 16.10 -18.60
C ARG A 64 13.70 16.95 -19.46
N SER A 65 13.14 18.02 -18.88
CA SER A 65 12.24 18.94 -19.60
C SER A 65 12.92 19.61 -20.80
N ALA A 66 14.21 19.97 -20.66
CA ALA A 66 14.98 20.57 -21.76
C ALA A 66 15.22 19.57 -22.91
N PHE A 67 15.55 18.31 -22.60
CA PHE A 67 15.67 17.26 -23.62
C PHE A 67 14.34 16.96 -24.30
N GLU A 68 13.23 16.95 -23.55
CA GLU A 68 11.89 16.72 -24.10
C GLU A 68 11.44 17.84 -25.04
N ALA A 69 11.85 19.08 -24.78
CA ALA A 69 11.55 20.23 -25.62
C ALA A 69 12.36 20.25 -26.93
N ASP A 70 13.66 19.96 -26.85
CA ASP A 70 14.59 20.29 -27.94
C ASP A 70 15.10 19.08 -28.75
N LEU A 71 15.13 17.87 -28.16
CA LEU A 71 15.61 16.68 -28.85
C LEU A 71 14.45 15.93 -29.50
N SER A 72 14.65 15.45 -30.73
CA SER A 72 13.66 14.63 -31.43
C SER A 72 13.34 13.35 -30.65
N PHE A 73 12.05 13.00 -30.59
CA PHE A 73 11.58 11.74 -30.02
C PHE A 73 12.18 10.53 -30.75
N GLY A 74 12.54 9.47 -30.00
CA GLY A 74 13.27 8.30 -30.51
C GLY A 74 14.72 8.25 -30.05
N GLY A 75 15.60 7.64 -30.85
CA GLY A 75 17.02 7.35 -30.52
C GLY A 75 17.77 8.42 -29.75
N PRO A 76 17.86 9.68 -30.25
CA PRO A 76 18.56 10.74 -29.55
C PRO A 76 18.02 11.03 -28.14
N ARG A 77 16.69 11.04 -27.98
CA ARG A 77 16.06 11.30 -26.68
C ARG A 77 16.33 10.18 -25.68
N GLU A 78 16.32 8.92 -26.12
CA GLU A 78 16.62 7.78 -25.23
C GLU A 78 18.08 7.76 -24.79
N VAL A 79 19.03 8.07 -25.68
CA VAL A 79 20.45 8.22 -25.33
C VAL A 79 20.65 9.38 -24.35
N ALA A 80 19.96 10.51 -24.55
CA ALA A 80 20.00 11.64 -23.63
C ALA A 80 19.44 11.29 -22.24
N ASN A 81 18.31 10.57 -22.18
CA ASN A 81 17.71 10.10 -20.93
C ASN A 81 18.64 9.15 -20.16
N LEU A 82 19.28 8.21 -20.85
CA LEU A 82 20.26 7.30 -20.25
C LEU A 82 21.50 8.06 -19.74
N THR A 83 21.99 9.02 -20.51
CA THR A 83 23.09 9.92 -20.13
C THR A 83 22.75 10.74 -18.88
N LEU A 84 21.53 11.25 -18.81
CA LEU A 84 21.04 12.02 -17.67
C LEU A 84 20.97 11.19 -16.40
N ALA A 85 20.39 9.99 -16.49
CA ALA A 85 20.26 9.06 -15.37
C ALA A 85 21.65 8.70 -14.79
N VAL A 86 22.60 8.35 -15.65
CA VAL A 86 23.97 8.01 -15.25
C VAL A 86 24.68 9.24 -14.64
N ALA A 87 24.59 10.42 -15.26
CA ALA A 87 25.21 11.63 -14.75
C ALA A 87 24.67 12.04 -13.37
N PHE A 88 23.37 11.87 -13.14
CA PHE A 88 22.77 12.13 -11.84
C PHE A 88 23.32 11.20 -10.75
N LEU A 89 23.39 9.89 -11.01
CA LEU A 89 23.95 8.93 -10.07
C LEU A 89 25.44 9.15 -9.83
N ARG A 90 26.19 9.52 -10.87
CA ARG A 90 27.61 9.90 -10.79
C ARG A 90 27.82 11.08 -9.85
N GLU A 91 27.08 12.17 -10.01
CA GLU A 91 27.21 13.35 -9.15
C GLU A 91 26.85 13.06 -7.69
N ASN A 92 25.83 12.23 -7.45
CA ASN A 92 25.49 11.78 -6.10
C ASN A 92 26.59 10.90 -5.51
N GLY A 93 27.08 9.92 -6.28
CA GLY A 93 28.14 8.99 -5.88
C GLY A 93 29.44 9.70 -5.55
N CYS A 94 29.96 10.55 -6.43
CA CYS A 94 31.21 11.28 -6.21
C CYS A 94 31.14 12.23 -5.00
N ARG A 95 29.94 12.70 -4.61
CA ARG A 95 29.72 13.55 -3.43
C ARG A 95 29.31 12.76 -2.18
N SER A 96 29.33 11.43 -2.24
CA SER A 96 28.88 10.52 -1.18
C SER A 96 27.47 10.84 -0.66
N ARG A 97 26.58 11.27 -1.57
CA ARG A 97 25.16 11.50 -1.28
C ARG A 97 24.35 10.28 -1.67
N SER A 98 23.40 9.90 -0.81
CA SER A 98 22.38 8.90 -1.14
C SER A 98 21.20 9.60 -1.82
N PRO A 99 20.82 9.21 -3.05
CA PRO A 99 19.59 9.70 -3.68
C PRO A 99 18.36 9.36 -2.82
N SER A 100 17.32 10.19 -2.90
CA SER A 100 16.03 9.86 -2.30
C SER A 100 15.35 8.69 -3.05
N PRO A 101 14.37 8.00 -2.46
CA PRO A 101 13.56 7.01 -3.17
C PRO A 101 12.90 7.57 -4.44
N ASP A 102 12.36 8.79 -4.38
CA ASP A 102 11.73 9.45 -5.53
C ASP A 102 12.75 9.76 -6.64
N ASP A 103 13.98 10.16 -6.26
CA ASP A 103 15.06 10.35 -7.22
C ASP A 103 15.45 9.03 -7.91
N LEU A 104 15.54 7.92 -7.15
CA LEU A 104 15.83 6.61 -7.72
C LEU A 104 14.72 6.12 -8.64
N ASP A 105 13.46 6.40 -8.32
CA ASP A 105 12.32 6.08 -9.16
C ASP A 105 12.37 6.88 -10.48
N LEU A 106 12.71 8.17 -10.43
CA LEU A 106 12.90 8.99 -11.63
C LEU A 106 14.10 8.53 -12.48
N VAL A 107 15.21 8.17 -11.84
CA VAL A 107 16.39 7.62 -12.52
C VAL A 107 16.05 6.30 -13.21
N TRP A 108 15.32 5.42 -12.51
CA TRP A 108 14.86 4.16 -13.08
C TRP A 108 13.89 4.37 -14.23
N ASP A 109 12.94 5.31 -14.14
CA ASP A 109 12.00 5.67 -15.23
C ASP A 109 12.75 6.05 -16.52
N LEU A 110 13.82 6.85 -16.39
CA LEU A 110 14.68 7.23 -17.52
C LEU A 110 15.40 6.02 -18.14
N ILE A 111 15.97 5.14 -17.32
CA ILE A 111 16.67 3.93 -17.77
C ILE A 111 15.68 2.95 -18.41
N TYR A 112 14.56 2.69 -17.76
CA TYR A 112 13.50 1.80 -18.21
C TYR A 112 12.94 2.26 -19.56
N THR A 113 12.61 3.55 -19.68
CA THR A 113 12.11 4.11 -20.95
C THR A 113 13.12 3.91 -22.08
N ALA A 114 14.40 4.19 -21.83
CA ALA A 114 15.45 4.03 -22.84
C ALA A 114 15.64 2.56 -23.27
N LEU A 115 15.61 1.61 -22.33
CA LEU A 115 15.79 0.18 -22.61
C LEU A 115 14.55 -0.48 -23.25
N CYS A 116 13.35 0.05 -22.97
CA CYS A 116 12.07 -0.53 -23.42
C CYS A 116 11.43 0.24 -24.59
N SER A 117 12.07 1.30 -25.09
CA SER A 117 11.51 2.18 -26.12
C SER A 117 11.16 1.41 -27.39
N ARG A 118 9.86 1.44 -27.75
CA ARG A 118 9.33 0.79 -28.97
C ARG A 118 9.70 1.57 -30.25
N HIS A 119 10.27 2.75 -30.08
CA HIS A 119 10.63 3.65 -31.18
C HIS A 119 12.03 3.40 -31.72
N LEU A 120 12.77 2.47 -31.10
CA LEU A 120 14.11 2.12 -31.53
C LEU A 120 14.06 0.88 -32.44
N PRO A 121 14.53 0.98 -33.70
CA PRO A 121 14.63 -0.18 -34.59
C PRO A 121 15.63 -1.23 -34.10
N GLN A 122 16.60 -0.84 -33.28
CA GLN A 122 17.53 -1.73 -32.59
C GLN A 122 17.54 -1.37 -31.09
N PRO A 123 17.46 -2.36 -30.19
CA PRO A 123 17.48 -2.10 -28.75
C PRO A 123 18.86 -1.57 -28.31
N LEU A 124 18.85 -0.66 -27.34
CA LEU A 124 20.06 -0.20 -26.68
C LEU A 124 20.52 -1.23 -25.64
N CYS A 125 21.84 -1.33 -25.49
CA CYS A 125 22.53 -2.19 -24.53
C CYS A 125 22.33 -3.70 -24.77
N ALA A 126 23.43 -4.46 -24.70
CA ALA A 126 23.38 -5.92 -24.73
C ALA A 126 23.51 -6.49 -23.31
N ALA A 127 22.67 -7.46 -22.98
CA ALA A 127 22.80 -8.19 -21.72
C ALA A 127 23.89 -9.27 -21.84
N SER A 128 24.56 -9.57 -20.73
CA SER A 128 25.50 -10.70 -20.63
C SER A 128 25.34 -11.36 -19.27
N ARG A 129 25.56 -12.69 -19.17
CA ARG A 129 25.55 -13.36 -17.87
C ARG A 129 26.92 -13.27 -17.20
N SER A 130 26.94 -12.95 -15.93
CA SER A 130 28.16 -12.81 -15.13
C SER A 130 28.67 -14.17 -14.61
N ALA A 131 29.91 -14.20 -14.11
CA ALA A 131 30.49 -15.36 -13.44
C ALA A 131 29.80 -15.65 -12.10
N GLN A 132 29.23 -14.62 -11.48
CA GLN A 132 28.42 -14.70 -10.27
C GLN A 132 26.96 -15.09 -10.57
N GLY A 133 26.62 -15.36 -11.84
CA GLY A 133 25.32 -15.88 -12.27
C GLY A 133 24.25 -14.83 -12.60
N PHE A 134 24.43 -13.57 -12.19
CA PHE A 134 23.51 -12.47 -12.52
C PHE A 134 23.71 -11.95 -13.94
N PHE A 135 22.68 -11.31 -14.51
CA PHE A 135 22.78 -10.57 -15.76
C PHE A 135 23.32 -9.17 -15.55
N ALA A 136 24.26 -8.76 -16.39
CA ALA A 136 24.78 -7.40 -16.43
C ALA A 136 24.37 -6.72 -17.74
N VAL A 137 23.74 -5.54 -17.64
CA VAL A 137 23.46 -4.64 -18.75
C VAL A 137 24.34 -3.39 -18.57
N PRO A 138 25.34 -3.16 -19.43
CA PRO A 138 26.20 -1.98 -19.34
C PRO A 138 25.43 -0.74 -19.76
N LEU A 139 25.42 0.28 -18.90
CA LEU A 139 24.74 1.56 -19.13
C LEU A 139 25.73 2.67 -19.49
N CYS A 140 26.95 2.63 -18.94
CA CYS A 140 28.04 3.54 -19.27
C CYS A 140 29.39 2.83 -19.07
N SER A 141 30.33 3.04 -19.99
CA SER A 141 31.68 2.46 -19.92
C SER A 141 32.76 3.48 -20.29
N LEU A 142 33.50 3.95 -19.30
CA LEU A 142 34.65 4.85 -19.45
C LEU A 142 35.92 4.14 -18.99
N LEU A 143 36.92 4.09 -19.86
CA LEU A 143 38.20 3.40 -19.63
C LEU A 143 39.36 4.39 -19.73
N ARG A 144 40.39 4.18 -18.90
CA ARG A 144 41.64 4.95 -18.90
C ARG A 144 42.82 3.99 -18.94
N ASP A 145 43.62 4.09 -20.00
CA ASP A 145 44.80 3.23 -20.22
C ASP A 145 44.51 1.71 -20.12
N GLY A 146 43.34 1.28 -20.62
CA GLY A 146 42.90 -0.11 -20.59
C GLY A 146 42.36 -0.60 -19.22
N ASN A 147 42.34 0.28 -18.22
CA ASN A 147 41.75 0.04 -16.91
C ASN A 147 40.35 0.67 -16.79
N ILE A 148 39.58 0.16 -15.85
CA ILE A 148 38.27 0.69 -15.51
C ILE A 148 38.44 2.08 -14.88
N ASP A 149 37.88 3.12 -15.50
CA ASP A 149 37.79 4.46 -14.91
C ASP A 149 36.44 4.62 -14.21
N GLU A 150 35.34 4.58 -14.99
CA GLU A 150 33.97 4.63 -14.49
C GLU A 150 33.07 3.66 -15.27
N LEU A 151 32.35 2.77 -14.58
CA LEU A 151 31.38 1.87 -15.22
C LEU A 151 30.04 1.92 -14.49
N PHE A 152 28.96 2.03 -15.24
CA PHE A 152 27.60 1.84 -14.72
C PHE A 152 26.95 0.63 -15.35
N ARG A 153 26.35 -0.22 -14.52
CA ARG A 153 25.69 -1.44 -14.95
C ARG A 153 24.40 -1.66 -14.17
N LEU A 154 23.38 -2.15 -14.86
CA LEU A 154 22.24 -2.79 -14.20
C LEU A 154 22.61 -4.27 -13.98
N HIS A 155 22.60 -4.71 -12.73
CA HIS A 155 22.77 -6.11 -12.36
C HIS A 155 21.41 -6.69 -11.98
N VAL A 156 21.07 -7.85 -12.54
CA VAL A 156 19.79 -8.54 -12.33
C VAL A 156 20.02 -10.02 -12.04
N TRP A 157 19.68 -10.46 -10.83
CA TRP A 157 19.57 -11.86 -10.47
C TRP A 157 18.14 -12.31 -10.74
N LEU A 158 17.97 -13.27 -11.65
CA LEU A 158 16.67 -13.88 -11.91
C LEU A 158 16.46 -15.14 -11.06
N PRO A 159 15.21 -15.49 -10.72
CA PRO A 159 14.88 -16.74 -10.05
C PRO A 159 14.84 -17.90 -11.06
N ASP A 160 15.94 -18.12 -11.78
CA ASP A 160 16.09 -19.10 -12.86
C ASP A 160 16.99 -20.29 -12.48
N GLY A 161 17.32 -20.41 -11.19
CA GLY A 161 18.23 -21.43 -10.65
C GLY A 161 19.70 -21.27 -11.06
N HIS A 162 20.03 -20.32 -11.93
CA HIS A 162 21.40 -20.08 -12.37
C HIS A 162 22.07 -19.09 -11.42
N ARG A 163 22.97 -19.61 -10.59
CA ARG A 163 23.86 -18.81 -9.74
C ARG A 163 25.31 -19.06 -10.13
N GLY A 164 26.18 -18.14 -9.72
CA GLY A 164 27.62 -18.29 -9.90
C GLY A 164 28.15 -19.52 -9.18
N ASN A 165 29.33 -19.98 -9.56
CA ASN A 165 29.99 -21.07 -8.85
C ASN A 165 30.36 -20.60 -7.43
N ASP A 166 29.76 -21.22 -6.42
CA ASP A 166 29.96 -20.88 -5.00
C ASP A 166 31.43 -20.94 -4.59
N ASP A 167 32.21 -21.86 -5.18
CA ASP A 167 33.65 -22.00 -4.95
C ASP A 167 34.43 -20.72 -5.31
N PHE A 168 33.90 -19.90 -6.23
CA PHE A 168 34.51 -18.67 -6.73
C PHE A 168 33.68 -17.41 -6.40
N SER A 169 32.83 -17.48 -5.37
CA SER A 169 31.89 -16.40 -5.03
C SER A 169 32.55 -15.20 -4.34
N ILE A 170 33.65 -15.40 -3.61
CA ILE A 170 34.38 -14.34 -2.92
C ILE A 170 35.35 -13.66 -3.89
N HIS A 171 35.17 -12.36 -4.10
CA HIS A 171 35.99 -11.60 -5.03
C HIS A 171 36.23 -10.18 -4.52
N SER A 172 37.20 -9.51 -5.15
CA SER A 172 37.48 -8.09 -4.93
C SER A 172 37.36 -7.31 -6.24
N HIS A 173 37.36 -6.00 -6.15
CA HIS A 173 37.26 -5.10 -7.30
C HIS A 173 38.50 -4.22 -7.44
N GLN A 174 38.87 -3.88 -8.67
CA GLN A 174 39.97 -2.93 -8.92
C GLN A 174 39.56 -1.53 -8.44
N PRO A 175 38.47 -0.92 -8.95
CA PRO A 175 37.97 0.34 -8.44
C PRO A 175 37.03 0.18 -7.23
N PHE A 176 36.77 1.28 -6.54
CA PHE A 176 35.70 1.40 -5.55
C PHE A 176 34.34 1.12 -6.20
N ALA A 177 33.44 0.45 -5.49
CA ALA A 177 32.10 0.14 -5.96
C ALA A 177 31.01 0.78 -5.10
N GLN A 178 29.94 1.24 -5.76
CA GLN A 178 28.73 1.74 -5.16
C GLN A 178 27.51 1.12 -5.83
N SER A 179 26.51 0.77 -5.03
CA SER A 179 25.29 0.09 -5.47
C SER A 179 24.05 0.81 -4.98
N TRP A 180 23.02 0.90 -5.83
CA TRP A 180 21.67 1.37 -5.49
C TRP A 180 20.67 0.27 -5.81
N VAL A 181 20.02 -0.30 -4.78
CA VAL A 181 19.12 -1.44 -4.95
C VAL A 181 17.78 -0.96 -5.52
N LEU A 182 17.43 -1.50 -6.69
CA LEU A 182 16.18 -1.20 -7.38
C LEU A 182 15.05 -2.13 -6.96
N ALA A 183 15.34 -3.41 -6.71
CA ALA A 183 14.30 -4.39 -6.41
C ALA A 183 14.86 -5.58 -5.66
N GLY A 184 14.05 -6.20 -4.80
CA GLY A 184 14.38 -7.41 -4.07
C GLY A 184 15.43 -7.21 -2.98
N GLU A 185 15.78 -8.32 -2.32
CA GLU A 185 16.74 -8.36 -1.23
C GLU A 185 17.98 -9.16 -1.61
N GLY A 186 19.16 -8.61 -1.31
CA GLY A 186 20.46 -9.28 -1.43
C GLY A 186 21.26 -9.16 -0.13
N LEU A 187 22.08 -10.16 0.16
CA LEU A 187 22.97 -10.20 1.32
C LEU A 187 24.41 -9.98 0.86
N ASP A 188 25.02 -8.88 1.28
CA ASP A 188 26.44 -8.60 1.04
C ASP A 188 27.28 -9.07 2.23
N GLN A 189 28.31 -9.86 1.94
CA GLN A 189 29.19 -10.49 2.94
C GLN A 189 30.62 -10.00 2.75
N LEU A 190 31.21 -9.46 3.80
CA LEU A 190 32.59 -8.95 3.80
C LEU A 190 33.54 -9.95 4.43
N TYR A 191 34.75 -10.07 3.87
CA TYR A 191 35.75 -11.02 4.32
C TYR A 191 37.08 -10.35 4.64
N SER A 192 37.69 -10.75 5.75
CA SER A 192 39.11 -10.53 6.00
C SER A 192 39.90 -11.68 5.39
N VAL A 193 40.88 -11.36 4.55
CA VAL A 193 41.69 -12.35 3.83
C VAL A 193 43.15 -12.16 4.18
N GLN A 194 43.78 -13.23 4.67
CA GLN A 194 45.19 -13.24 5.07
C GLN A 194 45.94 -14.34 4.32
N VAL A 195 47.16 -14.07 3.88
CA VAL A 195 48.03 -15.09 3.27
C VAL A 195 48.37 -16.16 4.31
N SER A 196 48.31 -17.43 3.90
CA SER A 196 48.58 -18.58 4.78
C SER A 196 49.63 -19.47 4.14
N GLU A 197 50.77 -19.64 4.81
CA GLU A 197 51.83 -20.56 4.38
C GLU A 197 51.52 -22.02 4.75
N GLU A 198 50.64 -22.25 5.73
CA GLU A 198 50.22 -23.58 6.18
C GLU A 198 49.00 -24.06 5.38
N ALA A 199 49.15 -25.20 4.69
CA ALA A 199 48.06 -25.80 3.91
C ALA A 199 46.83 -26.16 4.77
N SER A 200 47.04 -26.58 6.02
CA SER A 200 45.98 -26.98 6.96
C SER A 200 45.11 -25.83 7.48
N ARG A 201 45.58 -24.58 7.38
CA ARG A 201 44.85 -23.38 7.82
C ARG A 201 44.30 -22.53 6.66
N SER A 202 44.64 -22.91 5.43
CA SER A 202 44.21 -22.22 4.22
C SER A 202 42.79 -22.62 3.88
N THR A 203 41.91 -21.64 3.65
CA THR A 203 40.54 -21.91 3.20
C THR A 203 40.39 -21.81 1.69
N HIS A 204 41.22 -20.97 1.04
CA HIS A 204 41.15 -20.68 -0.40
C HIS A 204 42.55 -20.46 -1.01
N ALA A 205 42.63 -20.31 -2.32
CA ALA A 205 43.75 -19.70 -3.04
C ALA A 205 43.28 -18.48 -3.84
N THR A 206 44.20 -17.57 -4.17
CA THR A 206 43.90 -16.42 -5.05
C THR A 206 43.99 -16.79 -6.53
N TYR A 207 43.09 -16.23 -7.31
CA TYR A 207 43.01 -16.38 -8.76
C TYR A 207 43.02 -15.01 -9.42
N GLU A 208 43.80 -14.86 -10.50
CA GLU A 208 43.79 -13.68 -11.36
C GLU A 208 42.78 -13.86 -12.50
N ILE A 209 42.13 -12.77 -12.94
CA ILE A 209 41.13 -12.82 -14.01
C ILE A 209 41.73 -12.32 -15.32
N ALA A 210 41.51 -13.07 -16.40
CA ALA A 210 41.83 -12.65 -17.76
C ALA A 210 40.56 -12.68 -18.64
N TRP A 211 40.40 -11.68 -19.51
CA TRP A 211 39.19 -11.41 -20.31
C TRP A 211 39.40 -11.66 -21.81
N SER A 212 38.35 -12.05 -22.53
CA SER A 212 38.34 -12.16 -24.00
C SER A 212 36.98 -11.76 -24.59
N ASP A 213 37.01 -11.06 -25.72
CA ASP A 213 35.84 -10.70 -26.54
C ASP A 213 35.54 -11.74 -27.64
N GLY A 214 36.37 -12.78 -27.79
CA GLY A 214 36.21 -13.81 -28.81
C GLY A 214 36.77 -13.47 -30.19
N ASN A 215 37.29 -12.26 -30.40
CA ASN A 215 37.90 -11.83 -31.67
C ASN A 215 39.43 -12.01 -31.70
N GLU A 216 40.08 -12.11 -30.53
CA GLU A 216 41.53 -12.30 -30.38
C GLU A 216 41.88 -13.72 -29.93
N GLN A 217 42.98 -14.28 -30.46
CA GLN A 217 43.48 -15.63 -30.11
C GLN A 217 44.08 -15.72 -28.68
N THR A 218 44.29 -14.58 -28.02
CA THR A 218 44.92 -14.46 -26.69
C THR A 218 44.02 -13.75 -25.70
N VAL A 219 43.99 -14.23 -24.46
CA VAL A 219 43.23 -13.63 -23.34
C VAL A 219 44.06 -12.50 -22.71
N THR A 220 43.45 -11.34 -22.43
CA THR A 220 44.16 -10.14 -21.93
C THR A 220 43.78 -9.80 -20.49
N THR A 221 44.66 -9.14 -19.74
CA THR A 221 44.33 -8.57 -18.42
C THR A 221 43.58 -7.23 -18.52
N ALA A 222 43.62 -6.57 -19.68
CA ALA A 222 42.85 -5.36 -19.96
C ALA A 222 41.34 -5.65 -19.94
N TYR A 223 40.56 -4.73 -19.38
CA TYR A 223 39.12 -4.89 -19.24
C TYR A 223 38.39 -4.69 -20.58
N LYS A 224 37.39 -5.52 -20.88
CA LYS A 224 36.56 -5.43 -22.10
C LYS A 224 35.08 -5.25 -21.73
N THR A 225 34.43 -4.23 -22.29
CA THR A 225 33.01 -3.91 -22.03
C THR A 225 32.06 -5.03 -22.47
N HIS A 226 32.28 -5.62 -23.65
CA HIS A 226 31.49 -6.72 -24.21
C HIS A 226 32.36 -7.97 -24.33
N GLN A 227 32.45 -8.71 -23.24
CA GLN A 227 33.27 -9.92 -23.11
C GLN A 227 32.47 -11.20 -23.36
N THR A 228 33.08 -12.17 -24.02
CA THR A 228 32.47 -13.47 -24.36
C THR A 228 32.78 -14.52 -23.29
N TYR A 229 33.96 -14.47 -22.69
CA TYR A 229 34.34 -15.32 -21.55
C TYR A 229 35.45 -14.69 -20.70
N SER A 230 35.63 -15.22 -19.48
CA SER A 230 36.77 -14.95 -18.61
C SER A 230 37.44 -16.24 -18.16
N ILE A 231 38.71 -16.18 -17.79
CA ILE A 231 39.43 -17.29 -17.17
C ILE A 231 39.89 -16.84 -15.79
N VAL A 232 39.55 -17.60 -14.75
CA VAL A 232 40.16 -17.47 -13.42
C VAL A 232 41.40 -18.35 -13.39
N GLN A 233 42.58 -17.74 -13.27
CA GLN A 233 43.86 -18.43 -13.29
C GLN A 233 44.44 -18.54 -11.88
N ASN A 234 44.67 -19.77 -11.41
CA ASN A 234 45.21 -20.00 -10.07
C ASN A 234 46.62 -19.42 -9.96
N THR A 235 46.85 -18.56 -8.96
CA THR A 235 48.15 -17.94 -8.70
C THR A 235 49.06 -18.78 -7.80
N GLY A 236 48.52 -19.82 -7.16
CA GLY A 236 49.21 -20.68 -6.19
C GLY A 236 49.33 -20.06 -4.79
N THR A 237 48.95 -18.80 -4.60
CA THR A 237 48.98 -18.16 -3.27
C THR A 237 47.79 -18.60 -2.43
N ARG A 238 48.07 -19.32 -1.33
CA ARG A 238 47.06 -19.80 -0.38
C ARG A 238 46.68 -18.71 0.62
N VAL A 239 45.39 -18.65 0.96
CA VAL A 239 44.84 -17.64 1.87
C VAL A 239 43.80 -18.23 2.83
N ARG A 240 43.61 -17.54 3.94
CA ARG A 240 42.52 -17.75 4.89
C ARG A 240 41.55 -16.57 4.82
N ALA A 241 40.36 -16.83 4.30
CA ALA A 241 39.22 -15.92 4.34
C ALA A 241 38.36 -16.18 5.59
N ALA A 242 38.00 -15.12 6.32
CA ALA A 242 37.09 -15.16 7.45
C ALA A 242 35.99 -14.09 7.27
N LEU A 243 34.73 -14.48 7.44
CA LEU A 243 33.58 -13.58 7.38
C LEU A 243 33.67 -12.55 8.51
N THR A 244 33.59 -11.26 8.18
CA THR A 244 33.67 -10.17 9.16
C THR A 244 32.34 -9.45 9.35
N ALA A 245 31.52 -9.36 8.30
CA ALA A 245 30.21 -8.74 8.36
C ALA A 245 29.28 -9.36 7.31
N SER A 246 27.98 -9.32 7.58
CA SER A 246 26.92 -9.75 6.67
C SER A 246 25.79 -8.73 6.77
N ARG A 247 25.42 -8.09 5.64
CA ARG A 247 24.44 -6.99 5.62
C ARG A 247 23.40 -7.23 4.54
N ALA A 248 22.12 -7.16 4.93
CA ALA A 248 21.01 -7.23 3.98
C ALA A 248 20.78 -5.85 3.34
N HIS A 249 20.51 -5.85 2.04
CA HIS A 249 20.19 -4.67 1.26
C HIS A 249 18.91 -4.93 0.47
N SER A 250 17.91 -4.08 0.69
CA SER A 250 16.62 -4.11 0.01
C SER A 250 16.40 -2.85 -0.81
N ARG A 251 15.29 -2.80 -1.56
CA ARG A 251 14.91 -1.68 -2.42
C ARG A 251 15.10 -0.32 -1.75
N ASN A 252 15.64 0.64 -2.50
CA ASN A 252 15.99 2.01 -2.08
C ASN A 252 17.21 2.13 -1.15
N MET A 253 17.82 1.02 -0.72
CA MET A 253 19.10 1.07 0.00
C MET A 253 20.28 1.32 -0.93
N THR A 254 21.30 1.99 -0.39
CA THR A 254 22.60 2.20 -1.04
C THR A 254 23.68 1.53 -0.21
N TYR A 255 24.67 0.90 -0.86
CA TYR A 255 25.85 0.36 -0.19
C TYR A 255 27.11 0.50 -1.04
N THR A 256 28.27 0.32 -0.43
CA THR A 256 29.57 0.54 -1.07
C THR A 256 30.56 -0.56 -0.69
N VAL A 257 31.42 -0.92 -1.63
CA VAL A 257 32.53 -1.87 -1.41
C VAL A 257 33.84 -1.16 -1.76
N PRO A 258 34.77 -0.99 -0.80
CA PRO A 258 36.06 -0.36 -1.08
C PRO A 258 36.87 -1.13 -2.12
N ALA A 259 37.72 -0.41 -2.86
CA ALA A 259 38.67 -1.02 -3.79
C ALA A 259 39.53 -2.10 -3.09
N GLY A 260 39.64 -3.28 -3.68
CA GLY A 260 40.39 -4.42 -3.15
C GLY A 260 39.75 -5.14 -1.95
N ALA A 261 38.61 -4.68 -1.42
CA ALA A 261 37.90 -5.39 -0.36
C ALA A 261 37.30 -6.70 -0.89
N PHE A 262 37.46 -7.79 -0.15
CA PHE A 262 36.86 -9.07 -0.50
C PHE A 262 35.43 -9.14 0.00
N HIS A 263 34.52 -9.42 -0.92
CA HIS A 263 33.12 -9.57 -0.62
C HIS A 263 32.44 -10.65 -1.47
N SER A 264 31.22 -11.01 -1.11
CA SER A 264 30.32 -11.81 -1.94
C SER A 264 28.89 -11.30 -1.76
N THR A 265 28.12 -11.26 -2.85
CA THR A 265 26.69 -10.93 -2.80
C THR A 265 25.89 -12.21 -3.02
N ARG A 266 25.01 -12.52 -2.06
CA ARG A 266 24.14 -13.70 -2.07
C ARG A 266 22.69 -13.28 -2.27
N VAL A 267 22.00 -13.94 -3.19
CA VAL A 267 20.57 -13.78 -3.47
C VAL A 267 19.94 -15.16 -3.49
N ALA A 268 18.82 -15.34 -2.80
CA ALA A 268 18.12 -16.62 -2.73
C ALA A 268 17.74 -17.12 -4.14
N LEU A 269 17.71 -18.45 -4.32
CA LEU A 269 17.47 -19.06 -5.64
C LEU A 269 16.09 -18.74 -6.22
N GLU A 270 15.10 -18.63 -5.34
CA GLU A 270 13.70 -18.40 -5.70
C GLU A 270 13.35 -16.93 -5.89
N THR A 271 14.26 -16.00 -5.55
CA THR A 271 13.98 -14.57 -5.56
C THR A 271 14.73 -13.82 -6.66
N MET A 272 14.14 -12.70 -7.06
CA MET A 272 14.75 -11.70 -7.92
C MET A 272 15.48 -10.65 -7.08
N HIS A 273 16.59 -10.12 -7.59
CA HIS A 273 17.26 -8.94 -7.06
C HIS A 273 17.81 -8.09 -8.20
N ALA A 274 17.69 -6.77 -8.10
CA ALA A 274 18.18 -5.84 -9.11
C ALA A 274 18.85 -4.63 -8.47
N THR A 275 20.00 -4.22 -9.00
CA THR A 275 20.78 -3.10 -8.47
C THR A 275 21.48 -2.35 -9.60
N LEU A 276 21.53 -1.02 -9.48
CA LEU A 276 22.42 -0.19 -10.30
C LEU A 276 23.78 -0.17 -9.63
N PHE A 277 24.80 -0.54 -10.37
CA PHE A 277 26.14 -0.76 -9.87
C PHE A 277 27.13 0.20 -10.57
N PHE A 278 27.89 0.93 -9.78
CA PHE A 278 28.84 1.96 -10.22
C PHE A 278 30.25 1.68 -9.71
N PHE A 279 31.19 1.51 -10.65
CA PHE A 279 32.61 1.50 -10.36
C PHE A 279 33.21 2.88 -10.56
N ASP A 280 34.01 3.34 -9.58
CA ASP A 280 34.63 4.67 -9.55
C ASP A 280 36.12 4.56 -9.17
N SER A 281 37.01 4.77 -10.14
CA SER A 281 38.46 4.73 -9.90
C SER A 281 38.97 5.90 -9.03
N GLN A 282 38.24 7.03 -8.99
CA GLN A 282 38.68 8.25 -8.29
C GLN A 282 38.54 8.10 -6.77
N ARG A 283 37.57 7.31 -6.31
CA ARG A 283 37.38 6.97 -4.89
C ARG A 283 38.21 5.78 -4.41
N GLY A 284 39.06 5.24 -5.27
CA GLY A 284 40.02 4.20 -4.95
C GLY A 284 40.22 3.24 -6.10
N PHE A 285 41.48 2.85 -6.35
CA PHE A 285 41.83 1.89 -7.38
C PHE A 285 43.01 1.03 -6.90
N VAL A 286 42.86 -0.30 -7.00
CA VAL A 286 43.94 -1.26 -6.79
C VAL A 286 44.30 -1.97 -8.11
N PRO A 287 45.58 -2.13 -8.44
CA PRO A 287 45.98 -2.74 -9.72
C PRO A 287 45.52 -4.20 -9.86
N ARG A 288 45.48 -4.95 -8.76
CA ARG A 288 45.08 -6.36 -8.74
C ARG A 288 43.88 -6.56 -7.83
N ALA A 289 42.87 -7.23 -8.37
CA ALA A 289 41.64 -7.58 -7.68
C ALA A 289 41.37 -9.08 -7.85
N PRO A 290 42.00 -9.93 -7.02
CA PRO A 290 41.87 -11.37 -7.15
C PRO A 290 40.48 -11.86 -6.77
N VAL A 291 40.13 -13.04 -7.31
CA VAL A 291 39.00 -13.88 -6.89
C VAL A 291 39.56 -14.97 -5.99
N LEU A 292 38.81 -15.40 -4.98
CA LEU A 292 39.19 -16.56 -4.18
C LEU A 292 38.53 -17.81 -4.74
N GLY A 293 39.28 -18.90 -4.75
CA GLY A 293 38.80 -20.20 -5.22
C GLY A 293 39.38 -21.36 -4.39
N PRO A 294 39.03 -22.61 -4.73
CA PRO A 294 39.57 -23.78 -4.03
C PRO A 294 41.11 -23.81 -4.11
N PRO A 295 41.84 -24.21 -3.05
CA PRO A 295 43.30 -24.15 -3.03
C PRO A 295 43.99 -24.97 -4.14
N ASP A 296 43.41 -26.11 -4.50
CA ASP A 296 44.03 -27.11 -5.37
C ASP A 296 43.38 -27.21 -6.76
N ALA A 297 42.44 -26.32 -7.09
CA ALA A 297 41.74 -26.34 -8.38
C ALA A 297 42.56 -25.71 -9.53
N GLN A 298 42.39 -26.26 -10.74
CA GLN A 298 42.96 -25.70 -11.96
C GLN A 298 42.14 -24.50 -12.46
N SER A 299 42.72 -23.71 -13.36
CA SER A 299 42.08 -22.53 -13.94
C SER A 299 40.75 -22.87 -14.62
N LEU A 300 39.72 -22.05 -14.40
CA LEU A 300 38.35 -22.29 -14.87
C LEU A 300 37.94 -21.23 -15.91
N LYS A 301 37.40 -21.69 -17.05
CA LYS A 301 36.79 -20.81 -18.07
C LYS A 301 35.32 -20.57 -17.75
N GLN A 302 34.91 -19.31 -17.73
CA GLN A 302 33.54 -18.86 -17.43
C GLN A 302 32.95 -18.15 -18.65
N LEU A 303 31.96 -18.77 -19.28
CA LEU A 303 31.24 -18.20 -20.42
C LEU A 303 30.26 -17.11 -19.97
N ARG A 304 30.00 -16.12 -20.84
CA ARG A 304 29.14 -14.94 -20.55
C ARG A 304 27.84 -14.94 -21.34
N ASP A 305 27.43 -16.10 -21.82
CA ASP A 305 26.24 -16.29 -22.66
C ASP A 305 24.96 -15.78 -21.96
N PRO A 306 24.24 -14.80 -22.55
CA PRO A 306 22.98 -14.32 -22.01
C PRO A 306 21.83 -15.31 -22.19
N ALA A 307 22.00 -16.42 -22.93
CA ALA A 307 20.98 -17.44 -23.16
C ALA A 307 19.66 -16.84 -23.70
N GLY A 308 19.76 -15.86 -24.61
CA GLY A 308 18.62 -15.16 -25.21
C GLY A 308 18.03 -14.02 -24.37
N ALA A 309 18.52 -13.76 -23.16
CA ALA A 309 18.06 -12.62 -22.37
C ALA A 309 18.47 -11.28 -23.01
N THR A 310 17.54 -10.34 -23.07
CA THR A 310 17.77 -8.98 -23.61
C THR A 310 17.69 -7.94 -22.51
N ALA A 311 18.29 -6.76 -22.74
CA ALA A 311 18.22 -5.64 -21.79
C ALA A 311 16.77 -5.21 -21.52
N LYS A 312 15.94 -5.16 -22.58
CA LYS A 312 14.50 -4.90 -22.49
C LYS A 312 13.78 -5.89 -21.58
N MET A 313 13.94 -7.20 -21.81
CA MET A 313 13.27 -8.23 -21.01
C MET A 313 13.66 -8.14 -19.53
N LEU A 314 14.93 -7.86 -19.24
CA LEU A 314 15.41 -7.68 -17.87
C LEU A 314 14.79 -6.42 -17.24
N ALA A 315 14.75 -5.30 -17.96
CA ALA A 315 14.14 -4.06 -17.48
C ALA A 315 12.62 -4.22 -17.24
N GLU A 316 11.89 -4.88 -18.13
CA GLU A 316 10.46 -5.22 -17.97
C GLU A 316 10.22 -6.07 -16.71
N ARG A 317 11.06 -7.08 -16.47
CA ARG A 317 10.96 -7.91 -15.25
C ARG A 317 11.27 -7.13 -13.98
N VAL A 318 12.26 -6.24 -14.01
CA VAL A 318 12.60 -5.38 -12.87
C VAL A 318 11.43 -4.45 -12.55
N GLU A 319 10.81 -3.85 -13.57
CA GLU A 319 9.66 -2.95 -13.39
C GLU A 319 8.41 -3.67 -12.86
N LEU A 320 8.09 -4.84 -13.43
CA LEU A 320 7.00 -5.68 -12.95
C LEU A 320 7.20 -6.08 -11.47
N PHE A 321 8.42 -6.49 -11.12
CA PHE A 321 8.74 -6.90 -9.76
C PHE A 321 8.70 -5.72 -8.78
N ARG A 322 9.23 -4.55 -9.15
CA ARG A 322 9.12 -3.31 -8.36
C ARG A 322 7.68 -2.90 -8.10
N THR A 323 6.83 -2.99 -9.12
CA THR A 323 5.40 -2.70 -8.99
C THR A 323 4.74 -3.65 -8.01
N TRP A 324 5.06 -4.94 -8.09
CA TRP A 324 4.58 -5.95 -7.15
C TRP A 324 5.05 -5.67 -5.70
N GLU A 325 6.34 -5.34 -5.50
CA GLU A 325 6.88 -5.02 -4.16
C GLU A 325 6.15 -3.83 -3.55
N LEU A 326 5.92 -2.77 -4.32
CA LEU A 326 5.16 -1.59 -3.90
C LEU A 326 3.73 -1.94 -3.47
N LEU A 327 3.04 -2.80 -4.24
CA LEU A 327 1.68 -3.23 -3.92
C LEU A 327 1.65 -4.09 -2.64
N VAL A 328 2.61 -5.00 -2.46
CA VAL A 328 2.70 -5.82 -1.24
C VAL A 328 3.07 -4.99 -0.02
N GLU A 329 4.02 -4.07 -0.13
CA GLU A 329 4.37 -3.14 0.95
C GLU A 329 3.18 -2.27 1.35
N ARG A 330 2.45 -1.74 0.36
CA ARG A 330 1.21 -1.00 0.59
C ARG A 330 0.16 -1.87 1.28
N GLY A 331 0.01 -3.11 0.82
CA GLY A 331 -0.86 -4.12 1.45
C GLY A 331 -0.51 -4.34 2.92
N ARG A 332 0.76 -4.59 3.24
CA ARG A 332 1.26 -4.79 4.60
C ARG A 332 1.10 -3.55 5.47
N HIS A 333 1.32 -2.36 4.91
CA HIS A 333 1.17 -1.10 5.62
C HIS A 333 -0.28 -0.91 6.07
N TYR A 334 -1.23 -0.95 5.12
CA TYR A 334 -2.66 -0.78 5.43
C TYR A 334 -3.25 -1.95 6.21
N ALA A 335 -2.63 -3.14 6.15
CA ALA A 335 -3.03 -4.21 7.04
C ALA A 335 -2.82 -3.80 8.50
N LYS A 336 -1.81 -3.00 8.85
CA LYS A 336 -1.58 -2.57 10.24
C LYS A 336 -2.50 -1.44 10.71
N THR A 337 -3.36 -0.92 9.83
CA THR A 337 -4.25 0.20 10.10
C THR A 337 -5.72 -0.25 10.04
N PRO A 338 -6.69 0.61 10.43
CA PRO A 338 -8.12 0.30 10.29
C PRO A 338 -8.60 0.10 8.83
N GLU A 339 -7.84 0.57 7.84
CA GLU A 339 -8.13 0.54 6.39
C GLU A 339 -7.81 -0.81 5.71
N LEU A 340 -8.32 -1.91 6.28
CA LEU A 340 -8.07 -3.28 5.80
C LEU A 340 -8.51 -3.52 4.34
N GLU A 341 -9.47 -2.75 3.83
CA GLU A 341 -9.96 -2.84 2.45
C GLU A 341 -8.90 -2.37 1.45
N VAL A 342 -8.15 -1.31 1.80
CA VAL A 342 -7.06 -0.81 0.95
C VAL A 342 -5.95 -1.85 0.88
N ALA A 343 -5.68 -2.55 1.99
CA ALA A 343 -4.76 -3.68 2.01
C ALA A 343 -5.23 -4.80 1.09
N LEU A 344 -6.52 -5.17 1.16
CA LEU A 344 -7.10 -6.26 0.37
C LEU A 344 -6.95 -5.99 -1.13
N VAL A 345 -7.19 -4.75 -1.52
CA VAL A 345 -7.13 -4.28 -2.91
C VAL A 345 -5.71 -4.31 -3.45
N ALA A 346 -4.75 -3.76 -2.70
CA ALA A 346 -3.34 -3.75 -3.09
C ALA A 346 -2.79 -5.17 -3.23
N LEU A 347 -3.16 -6.07 -2.31
CA LEU A 347 -2.73 -7.47 -2.36
C LEU A 347 -3.41 -8.24 -3.51
N ASN A 348 -4.68 -7.98 -3.84
CA ASN A 348 -5.32 -8.59 -5.00
C ASN A 348 -4.69 -8.12 -6.32
N ASP A 349 -4.23 -6.88 -6.42
CA ASP A 349 -3.46 -6.42 -7.59
C ASP A 349 -2.12 -7.12 -7.69
N ALA A 350 -1.41 -7.25 -6.57
CA ALA A 350 -0.16 -8.00 -6.51
C ALA A 350 -0.37 -9.45 -6.95
N LEU A 351 -1.46 -10.09 -6.51
CA LEU A 351 -1.83 -11.44 -6.93
C LEU A 351 -2.12 -11.50 -8.44
N SER A 352 -2.89 -10.53 -8.96
CA SER A 352 -3.21 -10.45 -10.39
C SER A 352 -1.96 -10.28 -11.25
N LEU A 353 -0.97 -9.49 -10.82
CA LEU A 353 0.31 -9.38 -11.52
C LEU A 353 1.02 -10.74 -11.64
N CYS A 354 1.04 -11.53 -10.57
CA CYS A 354 1.65 -12.87 -10.58
C CYS A 354 0.85 -13.89 -11.42
N GLU A 355 -0.47 -13.76 -11.50
CA GLU A 355 -1.35 -14.73 -12.17
C GLU A 355 -1.56 -14.46 -13.67
N SER A 356 -1.58 -13.19 -14.07
CA SER A 356 -2.02 -12.77 -15.40
C SER A 356 -0.90 -12.28 -16.32
N THR A 357 0.34 -12.24 -15.83
CA THR A 357 1.51 -11.78 -16.59
C THR A 357 2.43 -12.96 -16.90
N ASP A 358 2.53 -13.34 -18.17
CA ASP A 358 3.30 -14.51 -18.63
C ASP A 358 4.79 -14.46 -18.25
N ASP A 359 5.36 -13.25 -18.14
CA ASP A 359 6.80 -13.00 -17.89
C ASP A 359 7.14 -12.61 -16.45
N PHE A 360 6.22 -12.74 -15.50
CA PHE A 360 6.49 -12.39 -14.10
C PHE A 360 7.58 -13.31 -13.50
N PRO A 361 8.59 -12.78 -12.79
CA PRO A 361 9.67 -13.59 -12.24
C PRO A 361 9.15 -14.53 -11.14
N ASN A 362 9.34 -15.85 -11.28
CA ASN A 362 8.88 -16.89 -10.34
C ASN A 362 7.46 -16.67 -9.78
N PRO A 363 6.43 -16.70 -10.66
CA PRO A 363 5.07 -16.33 -10.27
C PRO A 363 4.52 -17.22 -9.17
N ALA A 364 4.89 -18.51 -9.12
CA ALA A 364 4.46 -19.43 -8.08
C ALA A 364 4.95 -19.01 -6.67
N TYR A 365 6.22 -18.62 -6.53
CA TYR A 365 6.76 -18.17 -5.25
C TYR A 365 6.08 -16.90 -4.75
N TYR A 366 6.02 -15.86 -5.58
CA TYR A 366 5.45 -14.58 -5.17
C TYR A 366 3.93 -14.62 -5.02
N ARG A 367 3.22 -15.47 -5.79
CA ARG A 367 1.81 -15.80 -5.55
C ARG A 367 1.62 -16.34 -4.13
N ARG A 368 2.43 -17.31 -3.68
CA ARG A 368 2.32 -17.86 -2.32
C ARG A 368 2.57 -16.79 -1.25
N VAL A 369 3.53 -15.89 -1.47
CA VAL A 369 3.76 -14.75 -0.56
C VAL A 369 2.50 -13.89 -0.44
N VAL A 370 1.91 -13.47 -1.56
CA VAL A 370 0.68 -12.65 -1.56
C VAL A 370 -0.51 -13.38 -0.95
N LEU A 371 -0.69 -14.67 -1.27
CA LEU A 371 -1.74 -15.49 -0.70
C LEU A 371 -1.60 -15.60 0.83
N GLY A 372 -0.37 -15.70 1.35
CA GLY A 372 -0.16 -15.66 2.80
C GLY A 372 -0.64 -14.35 3.43
N GLU A 373 -0.32 -13.21 2.83
CA GLU A 373 -0.81 -11.90 3.30
C GLU A 373 -2.34 -11.81 3.22
N LEU A 374 -2.94 -12.29 2.12
CA LEU A 374 -4.39 -12.35 1.94
C LEU A 374 -5.06 -13.29 2.95
N GLY A 375 -4.47 -14.42 3.28
CA GLY A 375 -4.99 -15.35 4.29
C GLY A 375 -5.06 -14.71 5.67
N SER A 376 -4.00 -13.99 6.07
CA SER A 376 -3.96 -13.22 7.31
C SER A 376 -5.01 -12.12 7.33
N LEU A 377 -5.14 -11.39 6.22
CA LEU A 377 -6.11 -10.31 6.09
C LEU A 377 -7.56 -10.81 6.13
N ASN A 378 -7.88 -11.91 5.44
CA ASN A 378 -9.23 -12.50 5.47
C ASN A 378 -9.58 -12.99 6.88
N ARG A 379 -8.62 -13.56 7.63
CA ARG A 379 -8.83 -13.94 9.05
C ARG A 379 -9.22 -12.73 9.90
N ARG A 380 -8.54 -11.58 9.72
CA ARG A 380 -8.81 -10.34 10.46
C ARG A 380 -10.10 -9.64 10.04
N LEU A 381 -10.57 -9.91 8.83
CA LEU A 381 -11.90 -9.49 8.36
C LEU A 381 -13.02 -10.44 8.81
N GLY A 382 -12.73 -11.47 9.62
CA GLY A 382 -13.71 -12.49 10.02
C GLY A 382 -14.10 -13.47 8.91
N ARG A 383 -13.46 -13.41 7.74
CA ARG A 383 -13.73 -14.27 6.57
C ARG A 383 -13.01 -15.62 6.71
N TYR A 384 -13.38 -16.39 7.73
CA TYR A 384 -12.62 -17.59 8.15
C TYR A 384 -12.62 -18.72 7.13
N GLU A 385 -13.71 -19.00 6.40
CA GLU A 385 -13.68 -20.06 5.37
C GLU A 385 -12.68 -19.72 4.27
N LYS A 386 -12.71 -18.47 3.79
CA LYS A 386 -11.78 -18.00 2.76
C LYS A 386 -10.33 -18.03 3.27
N ALA A 387 -10.09 -17.63 4.52
CA ALA A 387 -8.77 -17.73 5.13
C ALA A 387 -8.29 -19.20 5.20
N ARG A 388 -9.15 -20.13 5.64
CA ARG A 388 -8.86 -21.57 5.71
C ARG A 388 -8.48 -22.13 4.35
N ASP A 389 -9.25 -21.81 3.32
CA ASP A 389 -9.05 -22.32 1.97
C ASP A 389 -7.72 -21.82 1.39
N ILE A 390 -7.43 -20.52 1.55
CA ILE A 390 -6.14 -19.92 1.17
C ILE A 390 -4.98 -20.59 1.90
N TRP A 391 -5.05 -20.69 3.23
CA TRP A 391 -3.94 -21.27 4.01
C TRP A 391 -3.70 -22.74 3.69
N THR A 392 -4.77 -23.51 3.51
CA THR A 392 -4.68 -24.93 3.15
C THR A 392 -4.02 -25.11 1.79
N GLN A 393 -4.38 -24.28 0.82
CA GLN A 393 -3.73 -24.25 -0.50
C GLN A 393 -2.23 -23.93 -0.37
N VAL A 394 -1.88 -22.83 0.29
CA VAL A 394 -0.48 -22.38 0.37
C VAL A 394 0.40 -23.38 1.12
N ILE A 395 -0.11 -24.00 2.19
CA ILE A 395 0.62 -25.03 2.95
C ILE A 395 0.91 -26.26 2.08
N ALA A 396 -0.05 -26.70 1.26
CA ALA A 396 0.12 -27.84 0.37
C ALA A 396 1.17 -27.60 -0.73
N GLU A 397 1.38 -26.34 -1.12
CA GLU A 397 2.37 -25.92 -2.13
C GLU A 397 3.74 -25.56 -1.53
N THR A 398 3.88 -25.56 -0.21
CA THR A 398 5.10 -25.11 0.49
C THR A 398 5.86 -26.31 1.07
N GLN A 399 7.19 -26.35 0.90
CA GLN A 399 8.04 -27.38 1.49
C GLN A 399 8.23 -27.16 3.01
N PRO A 400 8.55 -28.21 3.79
CA PRO A 400 8.89 -28.10 5.20
C PRO A 400 9.93 -27.02 5.48
N SER A 401 9.52 -25.97 6.18
CA SER A 401 10.31 -24.77 6.45
C SER A 401 9.70 -23.97 7.61
N LEU A 402 10.44 -23.02 8.18
CA LEU A 402 9.89 -22.09 9.19
C LEU A 402 8.68 -21.32 8.66
N GLN A 403 8.67 -20.99 7.37
CA GLN A 403 7.52 -20.36 6.73
C GLN A 403 6.28 -21.26 6.76
N GLN A 404 6.42 -22.56 6.48
CA GLN A 404 5.31 -23.51 6.58
C GLN A 404 4.81 -23.67 8.04
N VAL A 405 5.71 -23.61 9.02
CA VAL A 405 5.38 -23.64 10.46
C VAL A 405 4.51 -22.44 10.83
N GLU A 406 4.85 -21.23 10.37
CA GLU A 406 4.05 -20.03 10.59
C GLU A 406 2.66 -20.13 9.97
N MET A 407 2.58 -20.58 8.71
CA MET A 407 1.32 -20.79 7.99
C MET A 407 0.41 -21.81 8.69
N THR A 408 0.99 -22.91 9.18
CA THR A 408 0.27 -23.94 9.94
C THR A 408 -0.29 -23.36 11.25
N GLY A 409 0.47 -22.49 11.92
CA GLY A 409 0.00 -21.76 13.08
C GLY A 409 -1.16 -20.80 12.79
N GLU A 410 -1.12 -20.05 11.69
CA GLU A 410 -2.24 -19.21 11.25
C GLU A 410 -3.50 -20.04 10.95
N LEU A 411 -3.35 -21.17 10.26
CA LEU A 411 -4.44 -22.10 9.99
C LEU A 411 -5.04 -22.67 11.29
N GLY A 412 -4.21 -23.02 12.28
CA GLY A 412 -4.68 -23.44 13.60
C GLY A 412 -5.50 -22.36 14.31
N VAL A 413 -5.13 -21.09 14.17
CA VAL A 413 -5.91 -19.97 14.71
C VAL A 413 -7.25 -19.84 13.99
N VAL A 414 -7.28 -19.99 12.66
CA VAL A 414 -8.52 -20.02 11.87
C VAL A 414 -9.44 -21.15 12.34
N TYR A 415 -8.93 -22.37 12.49
CA TYR A 415 -9.72 -23.50 13.01
C TYR A 415 -10.30 -23.22 14.39
N ARG A 416 -9.53 -22.61 15.30
CA ARG A 416 -10.02 -22.23 16.62
C ARG A 416 -11.19 -21.23 16.55
N HIS A 417 -11.10 -20.20 15.71
CA HIS A 417 -12.19 -19.23 15.55
C HIS A 417 -13.45 -19.85 14.92
N MET A 418 -13.27 -20.87 14.07
CA MET A 418 -14.36 -21.69 13.52
C MET A 418 -14.90 -22.75 14.50
N ASN A 419 -14.42 -22.78 15.76
CA ASN A 419 -14.72 -23.79 16.77
C ASN A 419 -14.35 -25.24 16.38
N LEU A 420 -13.43 -25.42 15.42
CA LEU A 420 -12.86 -26.70 15.02
C LEU A 420 -11.66 -27.03 15.92
N LEU A 421 -11.93 -27.30 17.20
CA LEU A 421 -10.91 -27.36 18.25
C LEU A 421 -9.94 -28.54 18.10
N ASP A 422 -10.39 -29.70 17.58
CA ASP A 422 -9.53 -30.86 17.35
C ASP A 422 -8.58 -30.65 16.16
N GLU A 423 -9.04 -29.99 15.09
CA GLU A 423 -8.21 -29.54 13.97
C GLU A 423 -7.19 -28.50 14.43
N ALA A 424 -7.62 -27.51 15.22
CA ALA A 424 -6.76 -26.48 15.78
C ALA A 424 -5.65 -27.10 16.64
N LYS A 425 -6.01 -28.06 17.51
CA LYS A 425 -5.06 -28.80 18.34
C LYS A 425 -4.00 -29.51 17.49
N ARG A 426 -4.42 -30.29 16.49
CA ARG A 426 -3.50 -30.99 15.58
C ARG A 426 -2.55 -30.04 14.86
N ALA A 427 -3.07 -28.90 14.38
CA ALA A 427 -2.27 -27.88 13.72
C ALA A 427 -1.21 -27.27 14.66
N PHE A 428 -1.57 -26.95 15.91
CA PHE A 428 -0.62 -26.39 16.86
C PHE A 428 0.37 -27.43 17.41
N GLU A 429 -0.01 -28.70 17.55
CA GLU A 429 0.91 -29.79 17.89
C GLU A 429 1.96 -29.99 16.80
N MET A 430 1.53 -30.01 15.53
CA MET A 430 2.42 -30.04 14.37
C MET A 430 3.35 -28.81 14.35
N GLN A 431 2.79 -27.61 14.55
CA GLN A 431 3.57 -26.37 14.61
C GLN A 431 4.66 -26.45 15.68
N TYR A 432 4.31 -26.89 16.91
CA TYR A 432 5.26 -27.00 18.01
C TYR A 432 6.35 -28.04 17.71
N HIS A 433 5.99 -29.21 17.20
CA HIS A 433 6.94 -30.28 16.90
C HIS A 433 7.95 -29.86 15.83
N THR A 434 7.48 -29.33 14.71
CA THR A 434 8.35 -28.87 13.62
C THR A 434 9.18 -27.65 14.03
N ALA A 435 8.62 -26.72 14.80
CA ALA A 435 9.38 -25.59 15.34
C ALA A 435 10.52 -26.03 16.25
N SER A 436 10.31 -27.09 17.04
CA SER A 436 11.33 -27.68 17.90
C SER A 436 12.47 -28.32 17.09
N GLU A 437 12.14 -29.07 16.03
CA GLU A 437 13.14 -29.65 15.11
C GLU A 437 13.97 -28.57 14.40
N LEU A 438 13.35 -27.42 14.09
CA LEU A 438 13.99 -26.28 13.44
C LEU A 438 14.65 -25.29 14.43
N GLY A 439 14.52 -25.51 15.74
CA GLY A 439 15.10 -24.64 16.78
C GLY A 439 14.49 -23.23 16.87
N SER A 440 13.22 -23.05 16.48
CA SER A 440 12.56 -21.74 16.47
C SER A 440 11.75 -21.48 17.75
N GLU A 441 12.36 -20.77 18.71
CA GLU A 441 11.75 -20.38 19.98
C GLU A 441 10.47 -19.55 19.84
N GLN A 442 10.41 -18.62 18.87
CA GLN A 442 9.22 -17.79 18.66
C GLN A 442 8.02 -18.64 18.23
N ALA A 443 8.20 -19.51 17.23
CA ALA A 443 7.15 -20.41 16.76
C ALA A 443 6.69 -21.39 17.86
N MET A 444 7.62 -21.94 18.66
CA MET A 444 7.28 -22.79 19.81
C MET A 444 6.45 -22.04 20.87
N CYS A 445 6.86 -20.81 21.25
CA CYS A 445 6.14 -19.96 22.20
C CYS A 445 4.70 -19.68 21.74
N ARG A 446 4.51 -19.36 20.45
CA ARG A 446 3.17 -19.14 19.88
C ARG A 446 2.34 -20.43 19.89
N ALA A 447 2.91 -21.55 19.46
CA ALA A 447 2.22 -22.84 19.37
C ALA A 447 1.76 -23.33 20.74
N ILE A 448 2.63 -23.33 21.75
CA ILE A 448 2.30 -23.81 23.10
C ILE A 448 1.22 -22.95 23.77
N GLY A 449 1.28 -21.63 23.57
CA GLY A 449 0.26 -20.71 24.06
C GLY A 449 -1.12 -20.89 23.42
N ASN A 450 -1.15 -21.36 22.17
CA ASN A 450 -2.39 -21.68 21.46
C ASN A 450 -2.89 -23.09 21.81
N LEU A 451 -2.01 -24.07 22.03
CA LEU A 451 -2.38 -25.37 22.60
C LEU A 451 -3.04 -25.22 23.97
N GLY A 452 -2.49 -24.34 24.82
CA GLY A 452 -3.03 -24.08 26.15
C GLY A 452 -4.49 -23.63 26.13
N ILE A 453 -4.84 -22.66 25.26
CA ILE A 453 -6.23 -22.20 25.16
C ILE A 453 -7.15 -23.23 24.49
N VAL A 454 -6.68 -23.96 23.48
CA VAL A 454 -7.47 -25.02 22.84
C VAL A 454 -7.76 -26.15 23.83
N ASN A 455 -6.77 -26.58 24.62
CA ASN A 455 -6.96 -27.59 25.65
C ASN A 455 -7.90 -27.10 26.78
N PHE A 456 -7.87 -25.81 27.12
CA PHE A 456 -8.82 -25.22 28.07
C PHE A 456 -10.28 -25.33 27.57
N HIS A 457 -10.53 -25.11 26.27
CA HIS A 457 -11.88 -25.23 25.69
C HIS A 457 -12.31 -26.67 25.40
N LEU A 458 -11.38 -27.56 25.05
CA LEU A 458 -11.70 -28.97 24.73
C LEU A 458 -12.24 -29.76 25.93
N SER A 459 -11.66 -29.61 27.12
CA SER A 459 -12.09 -30.38 28.28
C SER A 459 -11.62 -29.84 29.63
N GLN A 460 -12.50 -29.88 30.63
CA GLN A 460 -12.16 -29.63 32.03
C GLN A 460 -11.04 -30.54 32.56
N ARG A 461 -10.90 -31.77 32.02
CA ARG A 461 -9.81 -32.69 32.42
C ARG A 461 -8.43 -32.20 31.99
N MET A 462 -8.37 -31.33 30.97
CA MET A 462 -7.13 -30.77 30.43
C MET A 462 -6.74 -29.45 31.10
N LEU A 463 -7.49 -28.95 32.09
CA LEU A 463 -7.25 -27.68 32.77
C LEU A 463 -5.82 -27.57 33.36
N ARG A 464 -5.29 -28.65 33.92
CA ARG A 464 -3.90 -28.67 34.44
C ARG A 464 -2.90 -28.47 33.31
N SER A 465 -3.01 -29.25 32.24
CA SER A 465 -2.14 -29.16 31.07
C SER A 465 -2.24 -27.79 30.40
N ALA A 466 -3.44 -27.23 30.26
CA ALA A 466 -3.65 -25.88 29.77
C ALA A 466 -2.94 -24.82 30.62
N THR A 467 -3.00 -24.96 31.95
CA THR A 467 -2.30 -24.05 32.88
C THR A 467 -0.78 -24.13 32.68
N GLU A 468 -0.23 -25.35 32.62
CA GLU A 468 1.20 -25.59 32.42
C GLU A 468 1.68 -25.02 31.07
N GLN A 469 0.93 -25.24 29.99
CA GLN A 469 1.25 -24.74 28.64
C GLN A 469 1.21 -23.20 28.55
N LEU A 470 0.25 -22.56 29.23
CA LEU A 470 0.18 -21.10 29.27
C LEU A 470 1.26 -20.49 30.18
N GLN A 471 1.68 -21.20 31.23
CA GLN A 471 2.83 -20.82 32.06
C GLN A 471 4.11 -20.88 31.24
N GLU A 472 4.31 -21.97 30.48
CA GLU A 472 5.45 -22.13 29.58
C GLU A 472 5.49 -21.02 28.52
N ARG A 473 4.33 -20.62 27.97
CA ARG A 473 4.25 -19.48 27.05
C ARG A 473 4.85 -18.21 27.66
N VAL A 474 4.45 -17.87 28.89
CA VAL A 474 4.95 -16.67 29.61
C VAL A 474 6.44 -16.78 29.85
N GLU A 475 6.93 -17.93 30.30
CA GLU A 475 8.36 -18.17 30.55
C GLU A 475 9.20 -18.03 29.27
N ARG A 476 8.76 -18.65 28.17
CA ARG A 476 9.42 -18.51 26.87
C ARG A 476 9.38 -17.08 26.34
N ALA A 477 8.27 -16.38 26.50
CA ALA A 477 8.18 -14.96 26.11
C ALA A 477 9.23 -14.11 26.85
N ARG A 478 9.43 -14.34 28.15
CA ARG A 478 10.47 -13.68 28.95
C ARG A 478 11.87 -14.05 28.47
N GLN A 479 12.14 -15.33 28.22
CA GLN A 479 13.43 -15.80 27.69
C GLN A 479 13.73 -15.19 26.31
N ILE A 480 12.74 -15.12 25.42
CA ILE A 480 12.87 -14.48 24.11
C ILE A 480 13.19 -13.00 24.28
N ARG A 481 12.62 -12.30 25.27
CA ARG A 481 12.94 -10.90 25.56
C ARG A 481 14.36 -10.72 26.11
N GLU A 482 14.78 -11.60 27.01
CA GLU A 482 16.08 -11.54 27.72
C GLU A 482 17.26 -12.00 26.85
N THR A 483 17.00 -12.79 25.79
CA THR A 483 18.06 -13.25 24.89
C THR A 483 18.78 -12.04 24.27
N PRO A 484 20.11 -11.91 24.38
CA PRO A 484 20.84 -10.81 23.77
C PRO A 484 20.68 -10.83 22.25
N ALA A 485 20.60 -9.64 21.64
CA ALA A 485 20.80 -9.54 20.20
C ALA A 485 22.19 -10.11 19.86
N GLY A 486 22.28 -11.02 18.89
CA GLY A 486 23.58 -11.45 18.39
C GLY A 486 24.31 -10.27 17.75
N ASP A 487 25.65 -10.19 17.92
CA ASP A 487 26.47 -9.14 17.29
C ASP A 487 26.18 -9.07 15.79
N GLY A 488 25.70 -7.91 15.32
CA GLY A 488 25.45 -7.63 13.91
C GLY A 488 24.04 -7.93 13.37
N ARG A 489 23.03 -8.19 14.23
CA ARG A 489 21.61 -8.24 13.79
C ARG A 489 21.05 -6.85 13.45
N ASP A 490 20.09 -6.80 12.53
CA ASP A 490 19.37 -5.57 12.16
C ASP A 490 18.51 -5.09 13.35
N PRO A 491 18.65 -3.83 13.81
CA PRO A 491 17.79 -3.24 14.87
C PRO A 491 16.28 -3.43 14.64
N ARG A 492 15.83 -3.53 13.38
CA ARG A 492 14.42 -3.82 13.04
C ARG A 492 13.99 -5.19 13.55
N THR A 493 14.83 -6.21 13.34
CA THR A 493 14.54 -7.57 13.80
C THR A 493 14.49 -7.68 15.33
N ASP A 494 15.26 -6.85 16.05
CA ASP A 494 15.18 -6.79 17.51
C ASP A 494 13.91 -6.12 18.00
N THR A 495 13.48 -5.04 17.35
CA THR A 495 12.22 -4.36 17.69
C THR A 495 11.02 -5.29 17.48
N GLU A 496 10.99 -6.02 16.37
CA GLU A 496 9.94 -7.01 16.08
C GLU A 496 9.95 -8.17 17.07
N ARG A 497 11.13 -8.67 17.44
CA ARG A 497 11.28 -9.71 18.45
C ARG A 497 10.76 -9.28 19.82
N LEU A 498 11.07 -8.05 20.25
CA LEU A 498 10.60 -7.50 21.53
C LEU A 498 9.09 -7.30 21.54
N ALA A 499 8.53 -6.73 20.46
CA ALA A 499 7.09 -6.57 20.30
C ALA A 499 6.35 -7.94 20.30
N PHE A 500 6.92 -8.93 19.62
CA PHE A 500 6.43 -10.31 19.64
C PHE A 500 6.42 -10.88 21.07
N ALA A 501 7.54 -10.81 21.78
CA ALA A 501 7.68 -11.34 23.13
C ALA A 501 6.68 -10.69 24.10
N ALA A 502 6.55 -9.35 24.06
CA ALA A 502 5.58 -8.64 24.88
C ALA A 502 4.14 -9.08 24.60
N THR A 503 3.76 -9.23 23.33
CA THR A 503 2.43 -9.71 22.93
C THR A 503 2.18 -11.13 23.44
N GLN A 504 3.16 -12.05 23.33
CA GLN A 504 3.01 -13.41 23.83
C GLN A 504 2.83 -13.46 25.36
N GLU A 505 3.55 -12.62 26.10
CA GLU A 505 3.44 -12.51 27.56
C GLU A 505 2.09 -11.95 27.98
N ILE A 506 1.63 -10.85 27.37
CA ILE A 506 0.33 -10.22 27.63
C ILE A 506 -0.81 -11.22 27.44
N VAL A 507 -0.83 -11.92 26.30
CA VAL A 507 -1.89 -12.90 25.98
C VAL A 507 -1.77 -14.15 26.86
N GLY A 508 -0.54 -14.53 27.25
CA GLY A 508 -0.31 -15.61 28.22
C GLY A 508 -0.95 -15.33 29.57
N HIS A 509 -0.66 -14.16 30.14
CA HIS A 509 -1.23 -13.72 31.42
C HIS A 509 -2.76 -13.56 31.38
N ALA A 510 -3.30 -13.02 30.28
CA ALA A 510 -4.74 -12.93 30.05
C ALA A 510 -5.40 -14.32 30.09
N ARG A 511 -4.87 -15.30 29.35
CA ARG A 511 -5.42 -16.66 29.29
C ARG A 511 -5.19 -17.46 30.58
N LEU A 512 -4.08 -17.25 31.28
CA LEU A 512 -3.86 -17.85 32.62
C LEU A 512 -4.94 -17.43 33.62
N SER A 513 -5.45 -16.20 33.51
CA SER A 513 -6.56 -15.76 34.37
C SER A 513 -7.80 -16.65 34.22
N LEU A 514 -8.09 -17.15 33.02
CA LEU A 514 -9.19 -18.09 32.75
C LEU A 514 -8.98 -19.41 33.49
N CYS A 515 -7.75 -19.95 33.46
CA CYS A 515 -7.42 -21.18 34.15
C CYS A 515 -7.51 -21.03 35.67
N HIS A 516 -6.98 -19.94 36.23
CA HIS A 516 -7.10 -19.66 37.67
C HIS A 516 -8.55 -19.50 38.10
N ALA A 517 -9.36 -18.78 37.32
CA ALA A 517 -10.78 -18.64 37.57
C ALA A 517 -11.52 -19.98 37.56
N ALA A 518 -11.27 -20.83 36.56
CA ALA A 518 -11.85 -22.17 36.47
C ALA A 518 -11.44 -23.10 37.65
N GLN A 519 -10.29 -22.84 38.26
CA GLN A 519 -9.83 -23.52 39.48
C GLN A 519 -10.42 -22.93 40.78
N GLY A 520 -11.26 -21.89 40.70
CA GLY A 520 -11.80 -21.16 41.85
C GLY A 520 -10.80 -20.23 42.54
N LYS A 521 -9.63 -19.97 41.93
CA LYS A 521 -8.56 -19.12 42.48
C LYS A 521 -8.73 -17.68 42.01
N THR A 522 -9.80 -17.03 42.42
CA THR A 522 -10.22 -15.70 41.92
C THR A 522 -9.14 -14.62 42.09
N LYS A 523 -8.43 -14.59 43.23
CA LYS A 523 -7.33 -13.63 43.46
C LYS A 523 -6.18 -13.80 42.46
N GLN A 524 -5.76 -15.04 42.20
CA GLN A 524 -4.71 -15.33 41.21
C GLN A 524 -5.17 -15.01 39.78
N ALA A 525 -6.47 -15.13 39.50
CA ALA A 525 -7.04 -14.69 38.23
C ALA A 525 -6.92 -13.16 38.07
N VAL A 526 -7.27 -12.41 39.12
CA VAL A 526 -7.15 -10.94 39.15
C VAL A 526 -5.69 -10.52 38.98
N ASP A 527 -4.76 -11.09 39.75
CA ASP A 527 -3.33 -10.75 39.67
C ASP A 527 -2.76 -11.01 38.26
N SER A 528 -3.08 -12.17 37.66
CA SER A 528 -2.63 -12.51 36.31
C SER A 528 -3.23 -11.60 35.25
N ALA A 529 -4.53 -11.29 35.33
CA ALA A 529 -5.17 -10.42 34.35
C ALA A 529 -4.73 -8.95 34.49
N LEU A 530 -4.45 -8.50 35.72
CA LEU A 530 -3.89 -7.17 35.99
C LEU A 530 -2.50 -7.01 35.36
N GLU A 531 -1.65 -8.04 35.48
CA GLU A 531 -0.32 -8.03 34.84
C GLU A 531 -0.44 -7.93 33.30
N SER A 532 -1.37 -8.66 32.70
CA SER A 532 -1.68 -8.52 31.26
C SER A 532 -2.04 -7.08 30.88
N LEU A 533 -2.93 -6.44 31.66
CA LEU A 533 -3.35 -5.06 31.41
C LEU A 533 -2.19 -4.08 31.60
N HIS A 534 -1.40 -4.19 32.67
CA HIS A 534 -0.24 -3.34 32.92
C HIS A 534 0.77 -3.40 31.78
N LEU A 535 1.13 -4.61 31.33
CA LEU A 535 2.05 -4.81 30.21
C LEU A 535 1.49 -4.19 28.92
N SER A 536 0.19 -4.37 28.63
CA SER A 536 -0.44 -3.80 27.43
C SER A 536 -0.45 -2.25 27.43
N LEU A 537 -0.65 -1.62 28.59
CA LEU A 537 -0.64 -0.16 28.73
C LEU A 537 0.78 0.42 28.68
N GLY A 538 1.77 -0.37 29.09
CA GLY A 538 3.19 -0.03 29.10
C GLY A 538 3.91 -0.18 27.75
N LEU A 539 3.26 -0.71 26.71
CA LEU A 539 3.82 -0.80 25.36
C LEU A 539 4.16 0.59 24.79
N GLU A 540 5.15 0.66 23.91
CA GLU A 540 5.44 1.86 23.14
C GLU A 540 4.25 2.24 22.25
N VAL A 541 4.07 3.54 21.95
CA VAL A 541 2.93 4.02 21.14
C VAL A 541 2.82 3.30 19.79
N THR A 542 3.97 2.98 19.17
CA THR A 542 4.07 2.25 17.90
C THR A 542 3.66 0.78 17.99
N GLN A 543 3.59 0.23 19.21
CA GLN A 543 3.24 -1.16 19.50
C GLN A 543 1.84 -1.31 20.12
N LYS A 544 1.16 -0.20 20.46
CA LYS A 544 -0.17 -0.23 21.08
C LYS A 544 -1.24 -0.60 20.06
N ASP A 545 -1.79 -1.80 20.21
CA ASP A 545 -3.01 -2.24 19.53
C ASP A 545 -4.22 -2.02 20.45
N SER A 546 -5.20 -1.22 20.01
CA SER A 546 -6.43 -0.92 20.76
C SER A 546 -7.23 -2.18 21.08
N THR A 547 -7.18 -3.18 20.19
CA THR A 547 -7.89 -4.46 20.33
C THR A 547 -7.22 -5.32 21.41
N LEU A 548 -5.88 -5.34 21.44
CA LEU A 548 -5.14 -6.04 22.50
C LEU A 548 -5.44 -5.44 23.89
N ILE A 549 -5.45 -4.11 23.99
CA ILE A 549 -5.82 -3.40 25.24
C ILE A 549 -7.26 -3.72 25.65
N ALA A 550 -8.20 -3.73 24.69
CA ALA A 550 -9.60 -4.09 24.95
C ALA A 550 -9.73 -5.52 25.47
N PHE A 551 -9.01 -6.50 24.91
CA PHE A 551 -8.99 -7.87 25.43
C PHE A 551 -8.35 -7.95 26.83
N SER A 552 -7.24 -7.26 27.09
CA SER A 552 -6.64 -7.23 28.43
C SER A 552 -7.59 -6.61 29.47
N ARG A 553 -8.33 -5.55 29.11
CA ARG A 553 -9.40 -4.99 29.96
C ARG A 553 -10.53 -5.97 30.19
N PHE A 554 -10.96 -6.71 29.16
CA PHE A 554 -11.97 -7.76 29.29
C PHE A 554 -11.54 -8.80 30.34
N PHE A 555 -10.37 -9.41 30.19
CA PHE A 555 -9.93 -10.47 31.11
C PHE A 555 -9.75 -9.95 32.54
N TYR A 556 -9.28 -8.71 32.71
CA TYR A 556 -9.17 -8.08 34.03
C TYR A 556 -10.55 -7.81 34.65
N GLY A 557 -11.47 -7.20 33.90
CA GLY A 557 -12.85 -6.98 34.35
C GLY A 557 -13.58 -8.28 34.68
N ARG A 558 -13.40 -9.32 33.85
CA ARG A 558 -13.96 -10.66 34.08
C ARG A 558 -13.44 -11.27 35.39
N ALA A 559 -12.13 -11.21 35.63
CA ALA A 559 -11.53 -11.70 36.86
C ALA A 559 -12.02 -10.94 38.11
N LEU A 560 -12.16 -9.61 38.01
CA LEU A 560 -12.75 -8.76 39.06
C LEU A 560 -14.20 -9.15 39.36
N LEU A 561 -15.01 -9.38 38.32
CA LEU A 561 -16.40 -9.79 38.46
C LEU A 561 -16.51 -11.13 39.21
N MET A 562 -15.68 -12.11 38.85
CA MET A 562 -15.61 -13.40 39.54
C MET A 562 -15.11 -13.28 40.99
N ASN A 563 -14.34 -12.23 41.29
CA ASN A 563 -13.90 -11.90 42.65
C ASN A 563 -14.91 -11.00 43.41
N GLY A 564 -16.10 -10.75 42.86
CA GLY A 564 -17.16 -9.96 43.49
C GLY A 564 -17.01 -8.44 43.38
N GLN A 565 -16.06 -7.94 42.56
CA GLN A 565 -15.75 -6.52 42.40
C GLN A 565 -16.46 -5.93 41.16
N ARG A 566 -17.80 -5.89 41.18
CA ARG A 566 -18.62 -5.55 40.00
C ARG A 566 -18.36 -4.14 39.45
N ASP A 567 -18.27 -3.12 40.30
CA ASP A 567 -18.11 -1.73 39.83
C ASP A 567 -16.77 -1.52 39.11
N GLN A 568 -15.69 -2.08 39.67
CA GLN A 568 -14.37 -2.04 39.06
C GLN A 568 -14.32 -2.85 37.76
N ALA A 569 -15.08 -3.96 37.66
CA ALA A 569 -15.21 -4.70 36.41
C ALA A 569 -15.88 -3.85 35.32
N LEU A 570 -16.97 -3.14 35.66
CA LEU A 570 -17.67 -2.25 34.73
C LEU A 570 -16.79 -1.09 34.24
N GLU A 571 -15.91 -0.53 35.08
CA GLU A 571 -14.93 0.48 34.65
C GLU A 571 -13.97 -0.07 33.57
N GLN A 572 -13.64 -1.36 33.62
CA GLN A 572 -12.81 -1.99 32.58
C GLN A 572 -13.59 -2.27 31.30
N PHE A 573 -14.86 -2.65 31.41
CA PHE A 573 -15.73 -2.87 30.26
C PHE A 573 -16.11 -1.57 29.55
N ASN A 574 -16.14 -0.45 30.28
CA ASN A 574 -16.56 0.86 29.80
C ASN A 574 -15.42 1.89 29.89
N PRO A 575 -14.31 1.72 29.13
CA PRO A 575 -13.23 2.69 29.11
C PRO A 575 -13.72 4.07 28.62
N PRO A 576 -13.06 5.18 29.03
CA PRO A 576 -13.46 6.52 28.61
C PRO A 576 -13.47 6.67 27.07
N PRO A 577 -14.59 7.09 26.45
CA PRO A 577 -14.65 7.28 25.00
C PRO A 577 -13.95 8.57 24.55
N PRO A 578 -13.44 8.63 23.31
CA PRO A 578 -13.47 7.55 22.31
C PRO A 578 -12.42 6.46 22.63
N SER A 579 -12.83 5.20 22.63
CA SER A 579 -11.91 4.06 22.80
C SER A 579 -12.52 2.75 22.30
N CYS A 580 -11.67 1.81 21.85
CA CYS A 580 -12.10 0.45 21.52
C CYS A 580 -12.49 -0.31 22.80
N THR A 581 -13.77 -0.67 22.95
CA THR A 581 -14.27 -1.43 24.11
C THR A 581 -14.06 -2.95 23.92
N PRO A 582 -14.10 -3.74 25.01
CA PRO A 582 -14.17 -5.20 24.92
C PRO A 582 -15.24 -5.74 23.95
N ALA A 583 -16.45 -5.16 23.97
CA ALA A 583 -17.53 -5.58 23.10
C ALA A 583 -17.21 -5.33 21.61
N MET A 584 -16.62 -4.17 21.29
CA MET A 584 -16.18 -3.87 19.93
C MET A 584 -15.09 -4.84 19.46
N ALA A 585 -14.11 -5.15 20.32
CA ALA A 585 -13.02 -6.07 19.99
C ALA A 585 -13.53 -7.48 19.65
N MET A 586 -14.53 -7.98 20.39
CA MET A 586 -15.18 -9.26 20.12
C MET A 586 -15.96 -9.25 18.80
N CYS A 587 -16.70 -8.16 18.53
CA CYS A 587 -17.47 -8.02 17.30
C CYS A 587 -16.59 -7.88 16.04
N LYS A 588 -15.35 -7.39 16.18
CA LYS A 588 -14.34 -7.34 15.10
C LYS A 588 -13.85 -8.73 14.69
N GLU A 589 -13.83 -9.69 15.61
CA GLU A 589 -13.33 -11.05 15.38
C GLU A 589 -14.38 -12.08 15.82
N PRO A 590 -15.55 -12.20 15.16
CA PRO A 590 -16.62 -13.06 15.64
C PRO A 590 -16.16 -14.51 15.77
N SER A 591 -16.51 -15.15 16.88
CA SER A 591 -16.28 -16.58 17.08
C SER A 591 -17.19 -17.07 18.19
N GLU A 592 -17.33 -18.38 18.33
CA GLU A 592 -18.12 -18.94 19.44
C GLU A 592 -17.52 -18.57 20.80
N GLU A 593 -16.19 -18.57 20.91
CA GLU A 593 -15.44 -18.08 22.09
C GLU A 593 -15.82 -16.64 22.42
N HIS A 594 -15.75 -15.75 21.43
CA HIS A 594 -16.05 -14.33 21.65
C HIS A 594 -17.54 -14.07 21.87
N SER A 595 -18.43 -14.89 21.31
CA SER A 595 -19.88 -14.79 21.56
C SER A 595 -20.22 -15.05 23.02
N GLN A 596 -19.59 -16.07 23.63
CA GLN A 596 -19.74 -16.36 25.07
C GLN A 596 -19.24 -15.19 25.93
N TYR A 597 -18.08 -14.62 25.58
CA TYR A 597 -17.54 -13.47 26.29
C TYR A 597 -18.40 -12.21 26.12
N LEU A 598 -19.01 -12.03 24.96
CA LEU A 598 -19.93 -10.92 24.69
C LEU A 598 -21.22 -11.07 25.50
N GLU A 599 -21.74 -12.29 25.67
CA GLU A 599 -22.85 -12.58 26.57
C GLU A 599 -22.51 -12.24 28.03
N GLU A 600 -21.31 -12.60 28.50
CA GLU A 600 -20.85 -12.20 29.85
C GLU A 600 -20.80 -10.67 30.04
N LEU A 601 -20.40 -9.93 29.00
CA LEU A 601 -20.42 -8.45 29.03
C LEU A 601 -21.85 -7.90 29.10
N VAL A 602 -22.77 -8.47 28.33
CA VAL A 602 -24.20 -8.10 28.35
C VAL A 602 -24.80 -8.35 29.73
N ASP A 603 -24.51 -9.50 30.35
CA ASP A 603 -24.99 -9.85 31.69
C ASP A 603 -24.36 -8.99 32.80
N ALA A 604 -23.10 -8.58 32.62
CA ALA A 604 -22.45 -7.64 33.52
C ALA A 604 -23.04 -6.22 33.42
N GLY A 605 -23.70 -5.87 32.31
CA GLY A 605 -24.25 -4.54 32.04
C GLY A 605 -23.22 -3.59 31.43
N ALA A 606 -22.30 -4.11 30.62
CA ALA A 606 -21.38 -3.29 29.84
C ALA A 606 -22.13 -2.37 28.86
N ASP A 607 -21.57 -1.20 28.59
CA ASP A 607 -22.16 -0.18 27.74
C ASP A 607 -21.88 -0.46 26.26
N MET A 608 -22.92 -0.92 25.56
CA MET A 608 -22.87 -1.23 24.13
C MET A 608 -22.97 0.01 23.21
N ASP A 609 -23.21 1.19 23.78
CA ASP A 609 -23.43 2.46 23.06
C ASP A 609 -22.17 3.33 22.93
N LEU A 610 -21.07 2.92 23.57
CA LEU A 610 -19.79 3.60 23.44
C LEU A 610 -19.32 3.55 21.99
N VAL A 611 -18.51 4.55 21.61
CA VAL A 611 -17.90 4.66 20.29
C VAL A 611 -16.38 4.71 20.38
N ASP A 612 -15.72 4.14 19.39
CA ASP A 612 -14.27 4.23 19.23
C ASP A 612 -13.85 5.57 18.58
N GLU A 613 -12.55 5.68 18.27
CA GLU A 613 -11.95 6.85 17.62
C GLU A 613 -12.52 7.12 16.22
N GLN A 614 -13.12 6.11 15.57
CA GLN A 614 -13.79 6.23 14.27
C GLN A 614 -15.28 6.58 14.41
N GLY A 615 -15.84 6.50 15.61
CA GLY A 615 -17.25 6.74 15.89
C GLY A 615 -18.13 5.49 15.72
N TYR A 616 -17.54 4.29 15.68
CA TYR A 616 -18.24 3.02 15.56
C TYR A 616 -18.52 2.37 16.90
N THR A 617 -19.70 1.76 17.01
CA THR A 617 -20.19 1.00 18.16
C THR A 617 -19.90 -0.49 18.02
N ALA A 618 -20.16 -1.27 19.07
CA ALA A 618 -20.11 -2.75 18.98
C ALA A 618 -21.10 -3.29 17.91
N LEU A 619 -22.28 -2.68 17.79
CA LEU A 619 -23.30 -3.08 16.80
C LEU A 619 -22.80 -2.86 15.36
N ASP A 620 -22.01 -1.80 15.12
CA ASP A 620 -21.42 -1.53 13.81
C ASP A 620 -20.43 -2.62 13.41
N TYR A 621 -19.56 -3.02 14.34
CA TYR A 621 -18.59 -4.08 14.08
C TYR A 621 -19.25 -5.45 13.92
N ALA A 622 -20.30 -5.75 14.69
CA ALA A 622 -21.08 -6.97 14.52
C ALA A 622 -21.75 -7.01 13.13
N ALA A 623 -22.29 -5.87 12.70
CA ALA A 623 -22.85 -5.74 11.36
C ALA A 623 -21.77 -5.93 10.29
N PHE A 624 -20.61 -5.25 10.41
CA PHE A 624 -19.48 -5.34 9.47
C PHE A 624 -18.94 -6.76 9.29
N SER A 625 -18.84 -7.53 10.38
CA SER A 625 -18.42 -8.93 10.31
C SER A 625 -19.52 -9.86 9.79
N GLY A 626 -20.78 -9.41 9.83
CA GLY A 626 -21.94 -10.16 9.39
C GLY A 626 -22.37 -11.27 10.32
N ASP A 627 -21.90 -11.23 11.56
CA ASP A 627 -22.24 -12.20 12.59
C ASP A 627 -23.55 -11.81 13.29
N THR A 628 -24.65 -12.43 12.88
CA THR A 628 -25.98 -12.15 13.43
C THR A 628 -26.08 -12.48 14.92
N ALA A 629 -25.29 -13.45 15.41
CA ALA A 629 -25.26 -13.80 16.83
C ALA A 629 -24.72 -12.64 17.68
N SER A 630 -23.60 -12.03 17.26
CA SER A 630 -23.09 -10.81 17.91
C SER A 630 -24.05 -9.64 17.77
N GLU A 631 -24.71 -9.46 16.62
CA GLU A 631 -25.73 -8.41 16.46
C GLU A 631 -26.85 -8.57 17.50
N ASP A 632 -27.38 -9.79 17.66
CA ASP A 632 -28.46 -10.09 18.59
C ASP A 632 -28.05 -9.88 20.06
N LEU A 633 -26.84 -10.32 20.44
CA LEU A 633 -26.30 -10.10 21.79
C LEU A 633 -26.11 -8.61 22.11
N VAL A 634 -25.55 -7.84 21.17
CA VAL A 634 -25.37 -6.39 21.34
C VAL A 634 -26.73 -5.69 21.45
N LEU A 635 -27.69 -6.04 20.59
CA LEU A 635 -29.05 -5.50 20.64
C LEU A 635 -29.75 -5.83 21.96
N GLU A 636 -29.53 -7.01 22.52
CA GLU A 636 -30.05 -7.37 23.84
C GLU A 636 -29.42 -6.52 24.95
N GLY A 637 -28.10 -6.31 24.93
CA GLY A 637 -27.44 -5.40 25.86
C GLY A 637 -27.99 -3.97 25.80
N LEU A 638 -28.21 -3.46 24.58
CA LEU A 638 -28.85 -2.16 24.36
C LEU A 638 -30.30 -2.13 24.87
N ARG A 639 -31.08 -3.18 24.61
CA ARG A 639 -32.47 -3.30 25.08
C ARG A 639 -32.55 -3.26 26.61
N ARG A 640 -31.67 -3.97 27.30
CA ARG A 640 -31.60 -3.95 28.78
C ARG A 640 -31.30 -2.53 29.30
N LYS A 641 -30.31 -1.86 28.72
CA LYS A 641 -29.90 -0.50 29.11
C LYS A 641 -31.00 0.55 28.88
N HIS A 642 -31.66 0.51 27.73
CA HIS A 642 -32.66 1.50 27.32
C HIS A 642 -34.11 1.07 27.63
N SER A 643 -34.30 0.05 28.45
CA SER A 643 -35.63 -0.53 28.76
C SER A 643 -36.65 0.47 29.30
N ALA A 644 -36.20 1.57 29.91
CA ALA A 644 -37.04 2.65 30.41
C ALA A 644 -37.40 3.73 29.37
N GLU A 645 -36.78 3.71 28.18
CA GLU A 645 -37.05 4.70 27.14
C GLU A 645 -38.33 4.38 26.34
N PRO A 646 -39.12 5.40 25.96
CA PRO A 646 -40.22 5.20 25.03
C PRO A 646 -39.69 4.78 23.65
N ASP A 647 -40.44 3.90 22.99
CA ASP A 647 -40.19 3.40 21.63
C ASP A 647 -38.82 2.72 21.45
N VAL A 648 -38.25 2.15 22.52
CA VAL A 648 -36.93 1.49 22.51
C VAL A 648 -36.78 0.50 21.35
N GLU A 649 -37.77 -0.35 21.10
CA GLU A 649 -37.71 -1.36 20.04
C GLU A 649 -37.67 -0.73 18.64
N ALA A 650 -38.38 0.38 18.42
CA ALA A 650 -38.33 1.11 17.16
C ALA A 650 -36.95 1.78 16.96
N LYS A 651 -36.38 2.35 18.02
CA LYS A 651 -35.02 2.94 17.97
C LYS A 651 -33.95 1.88 17.73
N LEU A 652 -34.03 0.72 18.38
CA LEU A 652 -33.09 -0.38 18.18
C LEU A 652 -33.16 -0.93 16.77
N LYS A 653 -34.38 -1.11 16.23
CA LYS A 653 -34.58 -1.51 14.84
C LYS A 653 -33.96 -0.50 13.86
N GLN A 654 -34.10 0.80 14.13
CA GLN A 654 -33.45 1.84 13.33
C GLN A 654 -31.92 1.75 13.43
N ARG A 655 -31.35 1.63 14.64
CA ARG A 655 -29.90 1.50 14.85
C ARG A 655 -29.32 0.28 14.13
N HIS A 656 -30.05 -0.84 14.15
CA HIS A 656 -29.67 -2.07 13.46
C HIS A 656 -29.70 -1.91 11.94
N ALA A 657 -30.76 -1.31 11.40
CA ALA A 657 -30.86 -0.98 9.99
C ALA A 657 -29.72 -0.04 9.55
N ASP A 658 -29.40 0.97 10.36
CA ASP A 658 -28.31 1.90 10.09
C ASP A 658 -26.94 1.20 10.13
N ALA A 659 -26.68 0.30 11.07
CA ALA A 659 -25.44 -0.46 11.15
C ALA A 659 -25.25 -1.36 9.91
N ARG A 660 -26.30 -2.06 9.48
CA ARG A 660 -26.29 -2.85 8.25
C ARG A 660 -26.14 -1.99 6.99
N LEU A 661 -26.77 -0.82 6.95
CA LEU A 661 -26.59 0.13 5.85
C LEU A 661 -25.14 0.62 5.78
N ARG A 662 -24.51 0.93 6.93
CA ARG A 662 -23.08 1.28 7.01
C ARG A 662 -22.18 0.17 6.48
N ARG A 663 -22.48 -1.09 6.82
CA ARG A 663 -21.76 -2.22 6.24
C ARG A 663 -21.84 -2.20 4.72
N ARG A 664 -23.03 -2.03 4.15
CA ARG A 664 -23.20 -2.00 2.68
C ARG A 664 -22.47 -0.83 2.04
N TYR A 665 -22.45 0.34 2.69
CA TYR A 665 -21.61 1.47 2.28
C TYR A 665 -20.11 1.12 2.28
N ARG A 666 -19.63 0.43 3.32
CA ARG A 666 -18.25 -0.02 3.41
C ARG A 666 -17.93 -1.02 2.30
N GLU A 667 -18.74 -2.06 2.12
CA GLU A 667 -18.58 -3.06 1.06
C GLU A 667 -18.56 -2.42 -0.34
N LEU A 668 -19.49 -1.51 -0.63
CA LEU A 668 -19.61 -0.90 -1.95
C LEU A 668 -18.57 0.19 -2.19
N PHE A 669 -18.45 1.15 -1.27
CA PHE A 669 -17.52 2.26 -1.45
C PHE A 669 -16.07 1.84 -1.14
N GLN A 670 -15.78 1.29 0.04
CA GLN A 670 -14.40 0.97 0.44
C GLN A 670 -13.81 -0.21 -0.33
N GLU A 671 -14.57 -1.30 -0.55
CA GLU A 671 -14.02 -2.48 -1.22
C GLU A 671 -14.06 -2.39 -2.76
N LYS A 672 -15.01 -1.66 -3.35
CA LYS A 672 -15.18 -1.60 -4.83
C LYS A 672 -14.78 -0.25 -5.43
N MET A 673 -15.31 0.86 -4.92
CA MET A 673 -15.15 2.18 -5.55
C MET A 673 -13.83 2.88 -5.22
N ARG A 674 -13.49 3.02 -3.93
CA ARG A 674 -12.30 3.70 -3.43
C ARG A 674 -10.98 3.20 -4.04
N PRO A 675 -10.80 1.90 -4.30
CA PRO A 675 -9.66 1.39 -5.06
C PRO A 675 -9.41 2.08 -6.40
N ILE A 676 -10.47 2.39 -7.13
CA ILE A 676 -10.39 3.03 -8.45
C ILE A 676 -9.98 4.49 -8.29
N LEU A 677 -10.57 5.17 -7.29
CA LEU A 677 -10.25 6.55 -6.93
C LEU A 677 -8.77 6.71 -6.52
N LEU A 678 -8.19 5.70 -5.85
CA LEU A 678 -6.78 5.72 -5.39
C LEU A 678 -5.75 5.33 -6.46
N ARG A 679 -6.16 4.69 -7.58
CA ARG A 679 -5.24 4.16 -8.61
C ARG A 679 -4.99 5.08 -9.80
N HIS A 680 -5.99 5.87 -10.19
CA HIS A 680 -5.99 6.53 -11.50
C HIS A 680 -5.64 8.02 -11.42
N ARG A 681 -4.64 8.46 -12.19
CA ARG A 681 -4.38 9.89 -12.43
C ARG A 681 -5.55 10.49 -13.25
N ARG A 682 -6.34 11.33 -12.57
CA ARG A 682 -7.39 12.30 -13.00
C ARG A 682 -8.35 12.01 -14.17
N VAL A 683 -7.94 11.43 -15.31
CA VAL A 683 -8.76 11.48 -16.54
C VAL A 683 -9.69 10.27 -16.72
N ASP A 684 -9.27 9.05 -16.34
CA ASP A 684 -10.05 7.81 -16.62
C ASP A 684 -10.72 7.17 -15.39
N ALA A 685 -10.57 7.78 -14.20
CA ALA A 685 -11.04 7.18 -12.95
C ALA A 685 -12.57 7.07 -12.88
N LEU A 686 -13.29 8.14 -13.24
CA LEU A 686 -14.74 8.26 -13.04
C LEU A 686 -15.57 7.37 -13.97
N PRO A 687 -15.26 7.23 -15.28
CA PRO A 687 -15.96 6.26 -16.13
C PRO A 687 -15.85 4.83 -15.61
N LYS A 688 -14.65 4.42 -15.16
CA LYS A 688 -14.43 3.10 -14.56
C LYS A 688 -15.16 2.94 -13.24
N LEU A 689 -15.20 4.00 -12.42
CA LEU A 689 -15.94 4.03 -11.15
C LEU A 689 -17.43 3.79 -11.36
N ARG A 690 -18.03 4.44 -12.37
CA ARG A 690 -19.43 4.26 -12.75
C ARG A 690 -19.73 2.82 -13.13
N ARG A 691 -18.87 2.21 -13.93
CA ARG A 691 -19.00 0.81 -14.34
C ARG A 691 -18.94 -0.15 -13.15
N VAL A 692 -17.93 -0.01 -12.29
CA VAL A 692 -17.77 -0.90 -11.12
C VAL A 692 -18.93 -0.74 -10.13
N TYR A 693 -19.44 0.47 -9.93
CA TYR A 693 -20.63 0.69 -9.13
C TYR A 693 -21.86 0.00 -9.74
N ALA A 694 -22.08 0.17 -11.05
CA ALA A 694 -23.19 -0.46 -11.76
C ALA A 694 -23.11 -1.99 -11.77
N GLU A 695 -21.91 -2.56 -11.93
CA GLU A 695 -21.64 -4.01 -11.85
C GLU A 695 -21.90 -4.54 -10.44
N ALA A 696 -21.43 -3.85 -9.40
CA ALA A 696 -21.64 -4.26 -8.02
C ALA A 696 -23.14 -4.28 -7.64
N LEU A 697 -23.92 -3.29 -8.07
CA LEU A 697 -25.37 -3.27 -7.88
C LEU A 697 -26.10 -4.35 -8.71
N SER A 698 -25.52 -4.80 -9.83
CA SER A 698 -26.09 -5.90 -10.63
C SER A 698 -25.76 -7.28 -10.05
N ALA A 699 -24.65 -7.42 -9.35
CA ALA A 699 -24.20 -8.70 -8.79
C ALA A 699 -25.05 -9.15 -7.59
N GLU A 700 -25.60 -8.21 -6.83
CA GLU A 700 -26.41 -8.47 -5.64
C GLU A 700 -27.77 -7.75 -5.73
N GLU A 701 -28.85 -8.50 -5.92
CA GLU A 701 -30.20 -7.94 -6.08
C GLU A 701 -30.64 -7.05 -4.90
N GLU A 702 -30.22 -7.40 -3.67
CA GLU A 702 -30.51 -6.63 -2.47
C GLU A 702 -29.84 -5.24 -2.50
N SER A 703 -28.60 -5.15 -3.00
CA SER A 703 -27.87 -3.89 -3.12
C SER A 703 -28.58 -2.91 -4.06
N GLY A 704 -29.17 -3.40 -5.15
CA GLY A 704 -29.99 -2.60 -6.07
C GLY A 704 -31.33 -2.13 -5.50
N ARG A 705 -31.79 -2.67 -4.37
CA ARG A 705 -32.97 -2.17 -3.63
C ARG A 705 -32.60 -1.10 -2.61
N ILE A 706 -31.41 -1.20 -2.02
CA ILE A 706 -30.92 -0.27 -0.99
C ILE A 706 -30.33 0.99 -1.61
N PHE A 707 -29.63 0.86 -2.75
CA PHE A 707 -28.95 1.95 -3.44
C PHE A 707 -29.42 2.06 -4.90
N ASP A 708 -29.80 3.27 -5.30
CA ASP A 708 -30.16 3.57 -6.67
C ASP A 708 -28.93 3.68 -7.59
N ARG A 709 -29.12 3.40 -8.88
CA ARG A 709 -28.07 3.56 -9.90
C ARG A 709 -27.84 5.03 -10.22
N LEU A 710 -26.67 5.35 -10.79
CA LEU A 710 -26.44 6.68 -11.38
C LEU A 710 -27.39 6.91 -12.56
N LYS A 711 -28.32 7.85 -12.34
CA LYS A 711 -29.25 8.39 -13.34
C LYS A 711 -28.83 9.79 -13.70
N PHE A 712 -28.93 10.18 -14.96
CA PHE A 712 -28.68 11.55 -15.38
C PHE A 712 -29.59 11.93 -16.54
N MET A 713 -29.70 13.23 -16.79
CA MET A 713 -30.33 13.80 -17.98
C MET A 713 -29.25 14.37 -18.88
N ARG A 714 -29.32 14.15 -20.19
CA ARG A 714 -28.40 14.82 -21.12
C ARG A 714 -28.68 16.31 -21.15
N TRP A 715 -27.63 17.12 -21.22
CA TRP A 715 -27.73 18.58 -21.26
C TRP A 715 -28.64 19.10 -22.38
N PRO A 716 -28.55 18.60 -23.65
CA PRO A 716 -29.46 19.03 -24.71
C PRO A 716 -30.94 18.75 -24.39
N ASP A 717 -31.24 17.65 -23.70
CA ASP A 717 -32.60 17.32 -23.29
C ASP A 717 -33.07 18.22 -22.14
N PHE A 718 -32.20 18.54 -21.18
CA PHE A 718 -32.50 19.48 -20.10
C PHE A 718 -32.85 20.87 -20.65
N VAL A 719 -32.08 21.37 -21.61
CA VAL A 719 -32.36 22.65 -22.29
C VAL A 719 -33.68 22.58 -23.06
N ARG A 720 -33.94 21.49 -23.79
CA ARG A 720 -35.16 21.31 -24.60
C ARG A 720 -36.44 21.37 -23.77
N HIS A 721 -36.45 20.81 -22.56
CA HIS A 721 -37.64 20.79 -21.71
C HIS A 721 -37.96 22.15 -21.07
N GLY A 722 -36.95 22.99 -20.83
CA GLY A 722 -37.17 24.36 -20.37
C GLY A 722 -37.68 24.49 -18.92
N LYS A 723 -37.67 23.41 -18.11
CA LYS A 723 -38.12 23.38 -16.71
C LYS A 723 -37.45 22.23 -15.94
N LEU A 724 -37.46 22.28 -14.61
CA LEU A 724 -37.11 21.12 -13.77
C LEU A 724 -38.23 20.06 -13.87
N LEU A 725 -37.85 18.82 -14.20
CA LEU A 725 -38.77 17.70 -14.34
C LEU A 725 -38.77 16.84 -13.09
N ARG A 726 -39.94 16.34 -12.72
CA ARG A 726 -40.06 15.30 -11.70
C ARG A 726 -39.58 13.96 -12.27
N SER A 727 -39.08 13.07 -11.43
CA SER A 727 -38.62 11.73 -11.83
C SER A 727 -39.63 10.87 -12.59
N SER A 728 -40.93 11.14 -12.48
CA SER A 728 -42.01 10.45 -13.21
C SER A 728 -42.38 11.11 -14.54
N GLU A 729 -41.91 12.33 -14.80
CA GLU A 729 -42.19 13.06 -16.04
C GLU A 729 -41.20 12.75 -17.17
N VAL A 730 -40.09 12.06 -16.86
CA VAL A 730 -39.02 11.82 -17.83
C VAL A 730 -38.29 10.50 -17.61
N LEU A 731 -37.90 9.85 -18.70
CA LEU A 731 -36.98 8.72 -18.67
C LEU A 731 -35.55 9.26 -18.58
N THR A 732 -34.96 9.15 -17.39
CA THR A 732 -33.53 9.44 -17.19
C THR A 732 -32.67 8.36 -17.83
N ASN A 733 -31.50 8.73 -18.36
CA ASN A 733 -30.49 7.76 -18.77
C ASN A 733 -29.99 7.01 -17.53
N ARG A 734 -29.80 5.70 -17.67
CA ARG A 734 -29.24 4.81 -16.63
C ARG A 734 -27.96 4.20 -17.16
N LEU A 735 -26.94 4.16 -16.33
CA LEU A 735 -25.68 3.52 -16.67
C LEU A 735 -25.77 2.03 -16.32
N GLU A 736 -25.63 1.18 -17.32
CA GLU A 736 -25.75 -0.29 -17.21
C GLU A 736 -24.37 -0.94 -17.30
N ALA A 737 -24.20 -2.13 -16.73
CA ALA A 737 -22.91 -2.83 -16.73
C ALA A 737 -22.41 -3.21 -18.14
N SER A 738 -23.32 -3.31 -19.12
CA SER A 738 -23.04 -3.81 -20.48
C SER A 738 -23.02 -2.74 -21.57
N SER A 739 -23.14 -1.45 -21.26
CA SER A 739 -23.22 -0.39 -22.28
C SER A 739 -21.86 -0.12 -22.95
N SER A 740 -21.78 -0.35 -24.27
CA SER A 740 -20.63 -0.03 -25.10
C SER A 740 -20.78 1.36 -25.75
N GLY A 741 -20.46 2.42 -25.01
CA GLY A 741 -20.03 3.70 -25.59
C GLY A 741 -21.09 4.73 -26.01
N ALA A 742 -22.20 4.87 -25.26
CA ALA A 742 -23.15 6.00 -25.41
C ALA A 742 -23.44 6.71 -24.07
N GLU A 743 -22.42 6.78 -23.21
CA GLU A 743 -22.49 7.29 -21.84
C GLU A 743 -22.13 8.78 -21.78
N ALA A 744 -22.55 9.47 -20.72
CA ALA A 744 -22.09 10.83 -20.49
C ALA A 744 -20.61 10.82 -20.07
N ASP A 745 -19.73 11.38 -20.89
CA ASP A 745 -18.30 11.49 -20.58
C ASP A 745 -18.08 12.32 -19.30
N PHE A 746 -18.92 13.35 -19.15
CA PHE A 746 -18.89 14.28 -18.04
C PHE A 746 -20.27 14.40 -17.37
N VAL A 747 -20.32 14.42 -16.04
CA VAL A 747 -21.57 14.55 -15.27
C VAL A 747 -21.43 15.67 -14.22
N ILE A 748 -22.37 16.62 -14.25
CA ILE A 748 -22.50 17.71 -13.28
C ILE A 748 -23.60 17.39 -12.27
N PHE A 749 -23.27 17.42 -10.98
CA PHE A 749 -24.20 17.32 -9.86
C PHE A 749 -24.64 18.71 -9.42
N PHE A 750 -25.95 18.96 -9.34
CA PHE A 750 -26.48 20.22 -8.81
C PHE A 750 -26.89 20.10 -7.35
N SER A 751 -26.37 21.01 -6.51
CA SER A 751 -26.87 21.24 -5.16
C SER A 751 -27.61 22.58 -5.09
N TYR A 752 -28.84 22.57 -4.60
CA TYR A 752 -29.72 23.74 -4.64
C TYR A 752 -30.84 23.67 -3.60
N ARG A 753 -31.52 24.79 -3.37
CA ARG A 753 -32.65 24.88 -2.44
C ARG A 753 -34.00 24.74 -3.14
N TRP A 754 -34.98 24.23 -2.41
CA TRP A 754 -36.39 24.39 -2.77
C TRP A 754 -36.79 25.84 -2.54
N ILE A 755 -37.06 26.59 -3.62
CA ILE A 755 -37.40 28.02 -3.53
C ILE A 755 -38.89 28.29 -3.73
N ASN A 756 -39.64 27.31 -4.24
CA ASN A 756 -41.08 27.43 -4.38
C ASN A 756 -41.74 27.47 -2.99
N LYS A 757 -42.42 28.59 -2.69
CA LYS A 757 -43.04 28.84 -1.38
C LYS A 757 -44.50 28.38 -1.29
N ASP A 758 -45.08 27.89 -2.39
CA ASP A 758 -46.42 27.33 -2.36
C ASP A 758 -46.43 25.99 -1.59
N LYS A 759 -47.30 25.89 -0.59
CA LYS A 759 -47.43 24.70 0.27
C LYS A 759 -47.91 23.46 -0.48
N THR A 760 -48.49 23.63 -1.66
CA THR A 760 -48.96 22.56 -2.54
C THR A 760 -48.03 22.29 -3.72
N ALA A 761 -46.90 22.99 -3.80
CA ALA A 761 -45.93 22.81 -4.87
C ALA A 761 -45.35 21.41 -4.87
N THR A 762 -45.35 20.78 -6.05
CA THR A 762 -44.70 19.50 -6.30
C THR A 762 -43.34 19.65 -6.98
N SER A 763 -42.87 20.88 -7.19
CA SER A 763 -41.60 21.20 -7.85
C SER A 763 -40.76 22.16 -6.98
N PRO A 764 -39.43 21.97 -6.92
CA PRO A 764 -38.53 22.86 -6.17
C PRO A 764 -38.37 24.24 -6.80
N ASP A 765 -38.78 24.40 -8.06
CA ASP A 765 -38.70 25.65 -8.80
C ASP A 765 -39.98 26.48 -8.67
N ASP A 766 -39.83 27.80 -8.74
CA ASP A 766 -40.96 28.73 -8.70
C ASP A 766 -41.67 28.86 -10.07
N ALA A 767 -42.80 29.56 -10.10
CA ALA A 767 -43.54 29.82 -11.35
C ALA A 767 -42.71 30.59 -12.39
N SER A 768 -41.66 31.28 -11.96
CA SER A 768 -40.73 32.01 -12.83
C SER A 768 -39.59 31.13 -13.35
N ARG A 769 -39.52 29.85 -12.96
CA ARG A 769 -38.45 28.90 -13.34
C ARG A 769 -37.06 29.40 -12.96
N THR A 770 -36.95 30.02 -11.80
CA THR A 770 -35.72 30.66 -11.33
C THR A 770 -34.57 29.65 -11.17
N GLN A 771 -34.80 28.47 -10.60
CA GLN A 771 -33.75 27.44 -10.46
C GLN A 771 -33.32 26.87 -11.80
N TYR A 772 -34.26 26.55 -12.70
CA TYR A 772 -33.92 26.12 -14.05
C TYR A 772 -33.03 27.14 -14.76
N ARG A 773 -33.38 28.43 -14.71
CA ARG A 773 -32.58 29.50 -15.33
C ARG A 773 -31.20 29.65 -14.69
N ARG A 774 -31.10 29.50 -13.35
CA ARG A 774 -29.82 29.50 -12.63
C ARG A 774 -28.92 28.32 -13.00
N MET A 775 -29.46 27.11 -13.03
CA MET A 775 -28.75 25.90 -13.47
C MET A 775 -28.27 26.06 -14.91
N LYS A 776 -29.14 26.53 -15.82
CA LYS A 776 -28.78 26.75 -17.22
C LYS A 776 -27.62 27.72 -17.36
N ALA A 777 -27.70 28.89 -16.71
CA ALA A 777 -26.63 29.88 -16.74
C ALA A 777 -25.31 29.34 -16.14
N ALA A 778 -25.39 28.55 -15.07
CA ALA A 778 -24.21 27.93 -14.48
C ALA A 778 -23.54 26.92 -15.41
N VAL A 779 -24.30 26.07 -16.12
CA VAL A 779 -23.71 25.13 -17.10
C VAL A 779 -23.11 25.87 -18.28
N GLU A 780 -23.76 26.91 -18.79
CA GLU A 780 -23.25 27.72 -19.90
C GLU A 780 -21.90 28.37 -19.52
N GLU A 781 -21.80 28.99 -18.34
CA GLU A 781 -20.54 29.54 -17.83
C GLU A 781 -19.49 28.45 -17.54
N PHE A 782 -19.90 27.28 -17.04
CA PHE A 782 -19.00 26.15 -16.83
C PHE A 782 -18.39 25.64 -18.14
N LEU A 783 -19.18 25.54 -19.21
CA LEU A 783 -18.71 25.12 -20.53
C LEU A 783 -17.74 26.15 -21.15
N GLU A 784 -17.92 27.44 -20.87
CA GLU A 784 -16.96 28.48 -21.24
C GLU A 784 -15.62 28.31 -20.51
N LEU A 785 -15.65 27.96 -19.22
CA LEU A 785 -14.45 27.70 -18.41
C LEU A 785 -13.75 26.38 -18.75
N HIS A 786 -14.50 25.38 -19.25
CA HIS A 786 -14.01 24.03 -19.56
C HIS A 786 -14.32 23.62 -21.00
N PRO A 787 -13.64 24.21 -22.00
CA PRO A 787 -13.95 23.99 -23.42
C PRO A 787 -13.67 22.57 -23.93
N THR A 788 -13.03 21.72 -23.12
CA THR A 788 -12.80 20.30 -23.42
C THR A 788 -14.00 19.42 -23.14
N VAL A 789 -15.04 19.92 -22.44
CA VAL A 789 -16.26 19.18 -22.13
C VAL A 789 -17.23 19.30 -23.30
N ASP A 790 -17.59 18.18 -23.91
CA ASP A 790 -18.57 18.14 -25.01
C ASP A 790 -20.02 18.34 -24.48
N PRO A 791 -20.73 19.41 -24.89
CA PRO A 791 -22.10 19.63 -24.48
C PRO A 791 -23.09 18.53 -24.90
N GLU A 792 -22.81 17.79 -25.98
CA GLU A 792 -23.70 16.73 -26.49
C GLU A 792 -23.64 15.45 -25.65
N THR A 793 -22.49 15.18 -25.03
CA THR A 793 -22.30 14.05 -24.11
C THR A 793 -22.38 14.46 -22.64
N LEU A 794 -22.57 15.75 -22.32
CA LEU A 794 -22.72 16.23 -20.96
C LEU A 794 -24.00 15.70 -20.28
N GLY A 795 -23.84 15.05 -19.14
CA GLY A 795 -24.91 14.65 -18.23
C GLY A 795 -25.10 15.63 -17.08
N ILE A 796 -26.34 15.77 -16.63
CA ILE A 796 -26.71 16.55 -15.45
C ILE A 796 -27.50 15.67 -14.48
N TRP A 797 -27.05 15.70 -13.22
CA TRP A 797 -27.74 15.09 -12.10
C TRP A 797 -28.46 16.17 -11.28
N VAL A 798 -29.78 16.01 -11.17
CA VAL A 798 -30.67 16.85 -10.35
C VAL A 798 -31.51 15.90 -9.50
N ASP A 799 -31.50 16.05 -8.18
CA ASP A 799 -32.20 15.17 -7.23
C ASP A 799 -33.70 14.98 -7.59
N HIS A 800 -34.43 16.06 -7.88
CA HIS A 800 -35.85 16.02 -8.20
C HIS A 800 -36.19 15.20 -9.46
N THR A 801 -35.23 15.11 -10.37
CA THR A 801 -35.35 14.39 -11.65
C THR A 801 -34.77 12.98 -11.56
N CYS A 802 -33.64 12.81 -10.87
CA CYS A 802 -32.85 11.58 -10.88
C CYS A 802 -33.21 10.64 -9.71
N VAL A 803 -33.69 11.17 -8.58
CA VAL A 803 -34.20 10.36 -7.46
C VAL A 803 -35.67 10.11 -7.64
N ASN A 804 -36.12 8.87 -7.46
CA ASN A 804 -37.54 8.53 -7.50
C ASN A 804 -38.31 9.30 -6.41
N GLN A 805 -39.06 10.33 -6.79
CA GLN A 805 -39.78 11.18 -5.85
C GLN A 805 -40.97 10.49 -5.18
N ASP A 806 -41.43 9.35 -5.72
CA ASP A 806 -42.48 8.53 -5.13
C ASP A 806 -41.92 7.51 -4.10
N ASP A 807 -40.64 7.15 -4.22
CA ASP A 807 -39.89 6.30 -3.27
C ASP A 807 -38.41 6.72 -3.23
N PRO A 808 -38.07 7.75 -2.44
CA PRO A 808 -36.77 8.42 -2.53
C PRO A 808 -35.64 7.69 -1.82
N MET A 809 -35.94 6.68 -0.99
CA MET A 809 -34.98 6.13 -0.03
C MET A 809 -33.75 5.54 -0.70
N ALA A 810 -33.92 4.77 -1.78
CA ALA A 810 -32.77 4.21 -2.50
C ALA A 810 -31.85 5.29 -3.10
N GLY A 811 -32.43 6.40 -3.58
CA GLY A 811 -31.66 7.53 -4.13
C GLY A 811 -30.96 8.35 -3.04
N VAL A 812 -31.63 8.59 -1.92
CA VAL A 812 -31.05 9.26 -0.74
C VAL A 812 -29.90 8.43 -0.17
N ASN A 813 -30.09 7.12 -0.03
CA ASN A 813 -29.05 6.21 0.40
C ASN A 813 -27.88 6.12 -0.58
N ALA A 814 -28.08 6.39 -1.88
CA ALA A 814 -27.00 6.34 -2.86
C ALA A 814 -26.21 7.67 -2.95
N LEU A 815 -26.70 8.75 -2.34
CA LEU A 815 -26.22 10.12 -2.58
C LEU A 815 -24.68 10.29 -2.49
N PRO A 816 -23.98 9.77 -1.45
CA PRO A 816 -22.52 9.89 -1.38
C PRO A 816 -21.80 9.19 -2.55
N MET A 817 -22.30 8.02 -2.96
CA MET A 817 -21.72 7.22 -4.04
C MET A 817 -22.06 7.80 -5.42
N ILE A 818 -23.23 8.41 -5.57
CA ILE A 818 -23.62 9.14 -6.78
C ILE A 818 -22.73 10.37 -6.97
N LEU A 819 -22.55 11.17 -5.91
CA LEU A 819 -21.70 12.36 -5.96
C LEU A 819 -20.25 11.98 -6.27
N ALA A 820 -19.74 10.88 -5.69
CA ALA A 820 -18.43 10.32 -6.01
C ALA A 820 -18.27 9.87 -7.48
N GLN A 821 -19.35 9.64 -8.23
CA GLN A 821 -19.31 9.31 -9.66
C GLN A 821 -19.41 10.53 -10.58
N CYS A 822 -19.71 11.71 -10.02
CA CYS A 822 -19.85 12.95 -10.77
C CYS A 822 -18.50 13.67 -10.93
N ASN A 823 -18.29 14.31 -12.08
CA ASN A 823 -17.06 15.05 -12.35
C ASN A 823 -17.02 16.38 -11.61
N ALA A 824 -18.17 17.06 -11.53
CA ALA A 824 -18.30 18.36 -10.90
C ALA A 824 -19.54 18.44 -10.01
N LEU A 825 -19.44 19.22 -8.94
CA LEU A 825 -20.60 19.71 -8.19
C LEU A 825 -20.74 21.22 -8.42
N ILE A 826 -21.95 21.68 -8.74
CA ILE A 826 -22.30 23.10 -8.78
C ILE A 826 -23.33 23.41 -7.70
N SER A 827 -22.94 24.24 -6.74
CA SER A 827 -23.77 24.76 -5.65
C SER A 827 -24.44 26.07 -6.06
N LEU A 828 -25.78 26.09 -6.09
CA LEU A 828 -26.54 27.32 -6.33
C LEU A 828 -26.71 28.11 -5.02
N VAL A 829 -25.66 28.83 -4.62
CA VAL A 829 -25.57 29.49 -3.32
C VAL A 829 -26.41 30.76 -3.28
N ASP A 830 -27.12 30.93 -2.17
CA ASP A 830 -27.77 32.17 -1.75
C ASP A 830 -27.60 32.31 -0.23
N ASP A 831 -28.15 33.37 0.37
CA ASP A 831 -27.96 33.72 1.79
C ASP A 831 -28.39 32.61 2.76
N LEU A 832 -29.19 31.64 2.32
CA LEU A 832 -29.72 30.55 3.15
C LEU A 832 -29.13 29.18 2.80
N TYR A 833 -28.33 29.05 1.74
CA TYR A 833 -27.79 27.77 1.26
C TYR A 833 -27.10 26.96 2.38
N TYR A 834 -26.11 27.57 3.05
CA TYR A 834 -25.33 26.92 4.11
C TYR A 834 -26.08 26.75 5.43
N THR A 835 -27.29 27.30 5.56
CA THR A 835 -28.14 27.10 6.74
C THR A 835 -28.94 25.80 6.64
N ARG A 836 -29.11 25.24 5.44
CA ARG A 836 -29.91 24.04 5.18
C ARG A 836 -29.06 22.77 5.28
N ALA A 837 -29.53 21.79 6.03
CA ALA A 837 -28.77 20.58 6.32
C ALA A 837 -28.45 19.76 5.05
N TRP A 838 -29.41 19.57 4.14
CA TRP A 838 -29.20 18.83 2.88
C TRP A 838 -28.13 19.47 1.96
N CYS A 839 -28.11 20.80 1.83
CA CYS A 839 -27.09 21.50 1.03
C CYS A 839 -25.72 21.47 1.72
N ALA A 840 -25.71 21.61 3.05
CA ALA A 840 -24.50 21.55 3.86
C ALA A 840 -23.81 20.18 3.76
N ILE A 841 -24.57 19.07 3.78
CA ILE A 841 -23.98 17.73 3.67
C ILE A 841 -23.38 17.47 2.28
N GLU A 842 -24.03 17.93 1.20
CA GLU A 842 -23.47 17.81 -0.16
C GLU A 842 -22.16 18.59 -0.30
N ALA A 843 -22.06 19.77 0.31
CA ALA A 843 -20.83 20.54 0.38
C ALA A 843 -19.72 19.82 1.17
N ILE A 844 -20.06 19.19 2.31
CA ILE A 844 -19.11 18.35 3.07
C ILE A 844 -18.61 17.17 2.21
N MET A 845 -19.51 16.48 1.50
CA MET A 845 -19.14 15.33 0.66
C MET A 845 -18.16 15.71 -0.44
N ILE A 846 -18.41 16.80 -1.19
CA ILE A 846 -17.50 17.23 -2.26
C ILE A 846 -16.17 17.75 -1.72
N GLN A 847 -16.16 18.45 -0.57
CA GLN A 847 -14.92 18.85 0.10
C GLN A 847 -14.06 17.63 0.42
N LYS A 848 -14.65 16.55 0.93
CA LYS A 848 -13.93 15.30 1.26
C LYS A 848 -13.35 14.64 0.02
N LEU A 849 -14.16 14.45 -1.03
CA LEU A 849 -13.72 13.85 -2.28
C LEU A 849 -12.62 14.66 -2.98
N LYS A 850 -12.76 15.98 -3.02
CA LYS A 850 -11.78 16.87 -3.63
C LYS A 850 -10.45 16.87 -2.86
N ARG A 851 -10.50 16.89 -1.52
CA ARG A 851 -9.29 16.79 -0.67
C ARG A 851 -8.60 15.43 -0.76
N ALA A 852 -9.36 14.34 -0.88
CA ALA A 852 -8.81 12.98 -0.86
C ALA A 852 -8.23 12.53 -2.21
N TYR A 853 -8.88 12.87 -3.33
CA TYR A 853 -8.52 12.33 -4.64
C TYR A 853 -8.13 13.39 -5.67
N ASP A 854 -8.57 14.64 -5.48
CA ASP A 854 -8.25 15.76 -6.37
C ASP A 854 -8.58 15.50 -7.86
N ILE A 855 -9.68 14.77 -8.10
CA ILE A 855 -10.24 14.49 -9.43
C ILE A 855 -11.58 15.19 -9.67
N HIS A 856 -12.18 15.78 -8.63
CA HIS A 856 -13.50 16.41 -8.69
C HIS A 856 -13.40 17.94 -8.73
N LEU A 857 -14.33 18.57 -9.47
CA LEU A 857 -14.51 20.01 -9.50
C LEU A 857 -15.65 20.44 -8.57
N TRP A 858 -15.51 21.60 -7.93
CA TRP A 858 -16.56 22.20 -7.13
C TRP A 858 -16.67 23.68 -7.42
N TYR A 859 -17.84 24.11 -7.88
CA TYR A 859 -18.16 25.51 -8.14
C TYR A 859 -19.36 25.96 -7.32
N GLU A 860 -19.36 27.22 -6.93
CA GLU A 860 -20.52 27.93 -6.40
C GLU A 860 -20.98 29.00 -7.40
N GLN A 861 -22.27 29.03 -7.70
CA GLN A 861 -22.88 30.17 -8.39
C GLN A 861 -23.33 31.20 -7.36
N VAL A 862 -22.67 32.36 -7.33
CA VAL A 862 -22.93 33.45 -6.39
C VAL A 862 -23.38 34.73 -7.11
N VAL A 863 -24.04 35.64 -6.38
CA VAL A 863 -24.40 36.96 -6.92
C VAL A 863 -23.15 37.81 -7.03
N THR A 864 -22.85 38.34 -8.21
CA THR A 864 -21.80 39.34 -8.39
C THR A 864 -22.35 40.71 -7.94
N SER A 865 -21.72 41.31 -6.93
CA SER A 865 -22.02 42.69 -6.54
C SER A 865 -21.70 43.62 -7.71
N PRO A 866 -22.56 44.60 -8.05
CA PRO A 866 -22.24 45.57 -9.09
C PRO A 866 -21.11 46.48 -8.60
N GLY A 867 -19.90 46.29 -9.14
CA GLY A 867 -18.73 47.08 -8.78
C GLY A 867 -17.63 47.00 -9.83
N GLN A 868 -17.51 48.08 -10.62
CA GLN A 868 -16.48 48.40 -11.62
C GLN A 868 -16.61 47.75 -13.01
N GLU A 869 -17.71 47.98 -13.71
CA GLU A 869 -17.66 48.37 -15.13
C GLU A 869 -19.01 48.97 -15.56
N GLY A 870 -18.96 50.18 -16.10
CA GLY A 870 -19.95 50.78 -17.01
C GLY A 870 -21.43 50.76 -16.63
N ILE A 871 -21.95 51.92 -16.24
CA ILE A 871 -23.38 52.23 -16.17
C ILE A 871 -24.07 51.92 -17.51
N VAL A 872 -24.96 50.92 -17.54
CA VAL A 872 -26.13 50.93 -18.42
C VAL A 872 -27.34 50.47 -17.63
N ALA A 873 -28.31 51.37 -17.51
CA ALA A 873 -29.55 51.18 -16.76
C ALA A 873 -30.48 50.17 -17.46
N GLY A 874 -30.93 49.17 -16.71
CA GLY A 874 -31.95 48.20 -17.14
C GLY A 874 -32.25 47.17 -16.06
N HIS A 875 -33.14 47.50 -15.12
CA HIS A 875 -33.94 46.62 -14.24
C HIS A 875 -33.26 45.33 -13.70
N ASP A 876 -32.74 45.42 -12.46
CA ASP A 876 -32.63 44.37 -11.42
C ASP A 876 -32.63 42.89 -11.83
N ALA A 877 -31.78 42.49 -12.77
CA ALA A 877 -31.39 41.10 -12.93
C ALA A 877 -30.11 40.87 -12.10
N LYS A 878 -30.22 40.22 -10.94
CA LYS A 878 -29.04 39.73 -10.20
C LYS A 878 -28.14 38.98 -11.19
N LYS A 879 -26.93 39.49 -11.45
CA LYS A 879 -25.94 38.79 -12.25
C LYS A 879 -25.31 37.70 -11.37
N TRP A 880 -25.32 36.47 -11.88
CA TRP A 880 -24.77 35.30 -11.20
C TRP A 880 -23.47 34.91 -11.91
N SER A 881 -22.46 34.48 -11.16
CA SER A 881 -21.21 33.97 -11.72
C SER A 881 -20.70 32.79 -10.91
N LEU A 882 -19.94 31.91 -11.57
CA LEU A 882 -19.26 30.79 -10.93
C LEU A 882 -17.96 31.25 -10.25
N ARG A 883 -17.70 30.68 -9.09
CA ARG A 883 -16.40 30.70 -8.42
C ARG A 883 -16.06 29.30 -7.90
N GLU A 884 -14.79 29.02 -7.67
CA GLU A 884 -14.43 27.77 -7.00
C GLU A 884 -15.01 27.71 -5.58
N GLY A 885 -15.48 26.53 -5.18
CA GLY A 885 -16.05 26.31 -3.86
C GLY A 885 -15.00 26.34 -2.74
N PRO A 886 -15.34 26.87 -1.56
CA PRO A 886 -14.37 27.08 -0.48
C PRO A 886 -14.02 25.77 0.23
N LEU A 887 -12.82 25.24 0.00
CA LEU A 887 -12.35 24.01 0.64
C LEU A 887 -12.21 24.13 2.16
N ASP A 888 -11.91 25.32 2.67
CA ASP A 888 -11.63 25.56 4.09
C ASP A 888 -12.86 25.99 4.91
N LEU A 889 -14.05 25.95 4.31
CA LEU A 889 -15.28 26.25 5.03
C LEU A 889 -15.61 25.14 6.02
N GLU A 890 -15.59 25.45 7.31
CA GLU A 890 -16.07 24.55 8.37
C GLU A 890 -17.60 24.53 8.42
N ILE A 891 -18.18 23.34 8.30
CA ILE A 891 -19.62 23.12 8.30
C ILE A 891 -19.98 22.18 9.45
N THR A 892 -20.76 22.66 10.42
CA THR A 892 -21.26 21.87 11.54
C THR A 892 -22.73 21.51 11.34
N MET A 893 -23.07 20.22 11.36
CA MET A 893 -24.44 19.77 11.03
C MET A 893 -25.48 19.96 12.14
N ALA A 894 -25.07 20.04 13.41
CA ALA A 894 -25.97 20.10 14.56
C ALA A 894 -27.00 21.24 14.46
N ASP A 895 -26.56 22.42 14.02
CA ASP A 895 -27.38 23.64 14.04
C ASP A 895 -28.07 23.95 12.71
N LYS A 896 -28.04 23.02 11.75
CA LYS A 896 -28.62 23.23 10.41
C LYS A 896 -30.13 23.00 10.40
N HIS A 897 -30.82 23.80 9.58
CA HIS A 897 -32.26 23.75 9.41
C HIS A 897 -32.68 22.65 8.43
N LEU A 898 -33.78 21.97 8.78
CA LEU A 898 -34.46 20.99 7.94
C LEU A 898 -35.89 21.44 7.65
N THR A 899 -36.41 21.03 6.50
CA THR A 899 -37.84 21.23 6.17
C THR A 899 -38.71 20.31 7.03
N PHE A 900 -38.25 19.08 7.24
CA PHE A 900 -38.85 18.09 8.13
C PHE A 900 -37.78 17.62 9.11
N GLU A 901 -37.99 17.85 10.41
CA GLU A 901 -37.01 17.44 11.43
C GLU A 901 -36.84 15.92 11.52
N ASP A 902 -37.82 15.15 11.03
CA ASP A 902 -37.73 13.69 10.89
C ASP A 902 -36.57 13.23 9.97
N ASP A 903 -36.01 14.13 9.14
CA ASP A 903 -34.83 13.84 8.33
C ASP A 903 -33.50 13.99 9.08
N ARG A 904 -33.49 14.55 10.29
CA ARG A 904 -32.25 14.81 11.04
C ARG A 904 -31.39 13.57 11.25
N PRO A 905 -31.94 12.41 11.66
CA PRO A 905 -31.16 11.17 11.77
C PRO A 905 -30.46 10.79 10.46
N LYS A 906 -31.13 10.99 9.31
CA LYS A 906 -30.58 10.64 7.99
C LYS A 906 -29.41 11.54 7.61
N VAL A 907 -29.53 12.86 7.84
CA VAL A 907 -28.46 13.78 7.49
C VAL A 907 -27.23 13.58 8.39
N LEU A 908 -27.43 13.30 9.68
CA LEU A 908 -26.33 12.92 10.58
C LEU A 908 -25.71 11.58 10.19
N PHE A 909 -26.51 10.62 9.71
CA PHE A 909 -26.01 9.37 9.15
C PHE A 909 -25.11 9.64 7.94
N LEU A 910 -25.57 10.46 6.98
CA LEU A 910 -24.82 10.83 5.78
C LEU A 910 -23.55 11.63 6.12
N GLU A 911 -23.57 12.49 7.13
CA GLU A 911 -22.37 13.16 7.65
C GLU A 911 -21.33 12.15 8.10
N ARG A 912 -21.73 11.12 8.84
CA ARG A 912 -20.81 10.03 9.22
C ARG A 912 -20.31 9.28 7.99
N GLN A 913 -21.19 8.98 7.02
CA GLN A 913 -20.78 8.28 5.79
C GLN A 913 -19.86 9.12 4.91
N SER A 914 -19.98 10.45 4.95
CA SER A 914 -19.07 11.33 4.22
C SER A 914 -17.61 11.19 4.67
N LYS A 915 -17.37 10.72 5.91
CA LYS A 915 -16.02 10.39 6.39
C LYS A 915 -15.41 9.21 5.64
N LEU A 916 -16.23 8.28 5.13
CA LEU A 916 -15.78 7.16 4.30
C LEU A 916 -15.35 7.62 2.90
N LEU A 917 -15.76 8.81 2.45
CA LEU A 917 -15.38 9.29 1.13
C LEU A 917 -13.89 9.68 1.05
N ALA A 918 -13.23 9.94 2.17
CA ALA A 918 -11.81 10.27 2.23
C ALA A 918 -10.93 9.02 2.38
#